data_AF-A0A8J5NJW6-F1
#
_entry.id   AF-A0A8J5NJW6-F1
#
_cell.length_a   1.000
_cell.length_b   1.000
_cell.length_c   1.000
_cell.angle_alpha   90.00
_cell.angle_beta   90.00
_cell.angle_gamma   90.00
#
_symmetry.space_group_name_H-M   'P 1'
#
loop_
_entity.id
_entity.type
_entity.pdbx_description
1 polymer ?
#
loop_
_entity_poly.entity_id
_entity_poly.type
_entity_poly.pdbx_seq_one_letter_code
_entity_poly.pdbx_strand_id
1 'polypeptide(L)'
;MGPRGDQRHSTRDDDVCETPNLTLHNSTISGSSERESISGLPERSASPNRDAHEAAESDRDGARQDGNAAVQEEDVGDGSFSDVESQSGDAFETDPSSESDVSDAESEMDIYDTNTPSQSDLYLAKGFLERTWRRLCDCQEQEQEIVSGNARPGLSLQNMADYWRSLTVPDAIGTASPQARTDESEQVQPDWFSILSGGDSRPNLNIQKSQESPANIQRTWDVDSVISWASCLSITRGLYVSYHPPVSRNLGSSIHVFHHGTALHLIPHLRLGSGRQSPQFSVYVFFPGISHVCRATTYLTKEERRMWIDQLLLPAIRRCCPPDVIQHHPRSFDDVESKAYSRQRETCGGMVPNRMDMHQYLPQEYLPAIWHHMTQNTEHADLGVFRGMFIVLSAKNIKLEAKSSTFQECRTKITAHLHQVLDWSKADLSNTWVDVGLENTAASEKCTFLHKSQCLASWVQSMRYSDDKPLISSEHFNWNLTGQAGSARVETCRSHPLRKGGIAYAQRYNVNKDLFSTASKRDSGLFGEPNLEGLTCPPALLDAWIVAARQYRNAGLATSLQSAPKLKRLRKVFQAMKSRIRFALDSSMETSFGVREEYRISWELFTTVDPFTSRPCGSHHPFWVLPTAHVNEFMRWEFNRWLAAIEFVRARGSRRDANWEDHQRNMIMVTILLRSLKASINCHHVAKRSQMFKGTYENRQGKPLRGLDFESSIRQTGLAWLPLDLFNWTDFHLHDNLVASTTFTFNGLQGVFRNWKDVESVSREYCKARELEDQLRASEPSAYPDVLDRMRKMIYRKTLSCKNFSLAPAVSALLG
;
A
#
# COMPACT_ATOMS: atom_id res chain seq x y z
N MET A 1 -61.74 15.59 -12.15
CA MET A 1 -61.41 15.99 -13.55
C MET A 1 -61.70 17.49 -13.67
N GLY A 2 -60.94 18.23 -14.50
CA GLY A 2 -61.03 19.70 -14.59
C GLY A 2 -62.31 20.23 -15.26
N PRO A 3 -62.49 21.56 -15.43
CA PRO A 3 -61.46 22.48 -15.95
C PRO A 3 -61.43 23.90 -15.30
N ARG A 4 -60.76 24.86 -15.98
CA ARG A 4 -60.59 26.32 -15.69
C ARG A 4 -59.48 26.67 -14.67
N GLY A 5 -58.79 27.82 -14.78
CA GLY A 5 -58.76 28.78 -15.90
C GLY A 5 -57.98 30.10 -15.60
N ASP A 6 -57.39 30.67 -16.66
CA ASP A 6 -57.00 32.08 -16.93
C ASP A 6 -56.38 33.04 -15.86
N GLN A 7 -55.23 33.60 -16.27
CA GLN A 7 -54.82 35.03 -16.20
C GLN A 7 -54.35 35.77 -14.93
N ARG A 8 -53.58 36.84 -15.23
CA ARG A 8 -53.18 38.02 -14.42
C ARG A 8 -52.02 37.78 -13.43
N HIS A 9 -50.98 38.65 -13.38
CA HIS A 9 -50.94 40.06 -12.94
C HIS A 9 -51.39 40.22 -11.48
N SER A 10 -50.71 40.96 -10.60
CA SER A 10 -49.44 41.70 -10.67
C SER A 10 -49.08 42.18 -9.24
N THR A 11 -48.04 43.01 -9.08
CA THR A 11 -47.91 44.09 -8.05
C THR A 11 -47.83 43.68 -6.54
N ARG A 12 -46.73 44.04 -5.83
CA ARG A 12 -46.56 45.23 -4.90
C ARG A 12 -46.92 44.89 -3.43
N ASP A 13 -46.53 45.58 -2.35
CA ASP A 13 -45.64 46.71 -1.96
C ASP A 13 -45.31 46.47 -0.44
N ASP A 14 -44.39 47.09 0.31
CA ASP A 14 -43.31 48.12 0.21
C ASP A 14 -42.16 47.63 1.15
N ASP A 15 -40.88 48.05 1.20
CA ASP A 15 -40.13 49.31 0.98
C ASP A 15 -39.84 50.16 2.26
N VAL A 16 -38.73 50.92 2.22
CA VAL A 16 -38.34 52.06 3.08
C VAL A 16 -37.70 51.82 4.49
N CYS A 17 -36.40 52.18 4.57
CA CYS A 17 -35.65 52.74 5.74
C CYS A 17 -35.35 51.89 7.02
N GLU A 18 -34.39 52.24 7.89
CA GLU A 18 -33.44 53.39 7.96
C GLU A 18 -31.96 52.94 8.09
N THR A 19 -31.02 53.85 7.78
CA THR A 19 -29.66 53.83 8.37
C THR A 19 -29.53 54.96 9.37
N PRO A 20 -28.68 54.80 10.40
CA PRO A 20 -27.83 55.93 10.77
C PRO A 20 -26.34 55.58 10.81
N ASN A 21 -25.53 56.44 10.21
CA ASN A 21 -24.09 56.52 10.48
C ASN A 21 -23.87 57.03 11.91
N LEU A 22 -22.78 56.61 12.57
CA LEU A 22 -22.06 57.47 13.52
C LEU A 22 -20.57 57.07 13.63
N THR A 23 -19.76 57.84 12.89
CA THR A 23 -18.35 58.25 13.12
C THR A 23 -17.39 57.41 14.00
N LEU A 24 -16.17 57.26 13.48
CA LEU A 24 -14.95 56.96 14.25
C LEU A 24 -14.77 57.88 15.46
N HIS A 25 -14.05 57.40 16.47
CA HIS A 25 -13.07 58.22 17.17
C HIS A 25 -11.80 57.43 17.52
N ASN A 26 -10.64 58.09 17.39
CA ASN A 26 -9.31 57.57 17.73
C ASN A 26 -8.88 58.03 19.15
N SER A 27 -7.66 57.62 19.54
CA SER A 27 -6.89 58.01 20.75
C SER A 27 -7.16 57.13 21.99
N THR A 28 -6.23 56.32 22.55
CA THR A 28 -4.79 56.44 22.89
C THR A 28 -4.54 57.13 24.25
N ILE A 29 -3.44 56.76 24.93
CA ILE A 29 -2.93 57.25 26.25
C ILE A 29 -3.62 56.59 27.47
N SER A 30 -3.00 56.34 28.63
CA SER A 30 -1.68 55.76 29.04
C SER A 30 -1.59 55.78 30.58
N GLY A 31 -0.92 54.80 31.19
CA GLY A 31 -0.41 54.83 32.57
C GLY A 31 0.24 53.48 32.92
N SER A 32 1.43 53.33 33.54
CA SER A 32 2.12 54.05 34.64
C SER A 32 1.37 53.98 35.97
N SER A 33 1.94 53.48 37.08
CA SER A 33 3.26 52.86 37.36
C SER A 33 3.08 51.81 38.47
N GLU A 34 4.01 50.87 38.75
CA GLU A 34 5.23 50.96 39.59
C GLU A 34 6.00 49.62 39.41
N ARG A 35 7.33 49.50 39.44
CA ARG A 35 8.30 49.67 40.56
C ARG A 35 7.97 48.79 41.80
N GLU A 36 8.89 48.07 42.46
CA GLU A 36 10.31 47.71 42.23
C GLU A 36 10.71 46.62 43.28
N SER A 37 11.83 45.88 43.30
CA SER A 37 13.02 45.70 42.43
C SER A 37 13.80 44.43 42.88
N ILE A 38 14.72 43.88 42.05
CA ILE A 38 15.94 43.08 42.47
C ILE A 38 15.65 41.68 43.11
N SER A 39 16.44 40.57 43.02
CA SER A 39 17.67 40.09 42.34
C SER A 39 17.58 38.53 42.23
N GLY A 40 18.42 37.76 41.51
CA GLY A 40 19.53 38.04 40.58
C GLY A 40 20.36 36.76 40.31
N LEU A 41 21.04 36.67 39.16
CA LEU A 41 21.91 35.55 38.75
C LEU A 41 23.12 36.05 37.94
N PRO A 42 24.31 35.45 38.15
CA PRO A 42 25.24 35.10 37.07
C PRO A 42 25.71 33.63 37.20
N GLU A 43 25.57 32.77 36.17
CA GLU A 43 26.39 32.62 34.94
C GLU A 43 27.74 31.87 35.10
N ARG A 44 27.88 30.78 34.30
CA ARG A 44 29.13 30.10 33.84
C ARG A 44 29.96 29.39 34.95
N SER A 45 30.55 28.21 34.72
CA SER A 45 31.29 27.77 33.52
C SER A 45 31.56 26.24 33.46
N ALA A 46 31.86 25.75 32.24
CA ALA A 46 32.75 24.61 31.89
C ALA A 46 32.63 23.20 32.54
N SER A 47 32.64 22.18 31.67
CA SER A 47 32.88 20.74 31.90
C SER A 47 34.37 20.46 32.26
N PRO A 48 34.87 19.22 32.59
CA PRO A 48 34.39 17.90 32.13
C PRO A 48 34.55 16.65 33.06
N ASN A 49 34.12 15.49 32.50
CA ASN A 49 34.68 14.12 32.64
C ASN A 49 34.30 13.14 33.79
N ARG A 50 33.89 11.95 33.32
CA ARG A 50 34.23 10.56 33.73
C ARG A 50 33.63 9.87 34.97
N ASP A 51 32.94 8.77 34.66
CA ASP A 51 33.16 7.38 35.11
C ASP A 51 33.21 7.05 36.63
N ALA A 52 32.16 6.39 37.14
CA ALA A 52 32.27 5.23 38.06
C ALA A 52 30.95 4.43 38.23
N HIS A 53 30.99 3.16 37.78
CA HIS A 53 30.53 1.93 38.45
C HIS A 53 29.39 1.89 39.50
N GLU A 54 28.52 0.86 39.32
CA GLU A 54 27.98 -0.05 40.37
C GLU A 54 26.99 0.48 41.44
N ALA A 55 26.14 -0.32 42.10
CA ALA A 55 25.51 -1.62 41.77
C ALA A 55 24.37 -1.94 42.78
N ALA A 56 23.58 -2.97 42.48
CA ALA A 56 22.75 -3.78 43.39
C ALA A 56 21.58 -3.15 44.20
N GLU A 57 20.38 -3.69 43.93
CA GLU A 57 19.42 -4.26 44.89
C GLU A 57 19.05 -3.51 46.19
N SER A 58 17.74 -3.22 46.36
CA SER A 58 16.92 -3.91 47.36
C SER A 58 15.41 -3.62 47.24
N ASP A 59 14.61 -4.41 47.98
CA ASP A 59 13.15 -4.58 47.96
C ASP A 59 12.25 -3.33 48.13
N ARG A 60 11.00 -3.49 47.64
CA ARG A 60 9.68 -3.16 48.25
C ARG A 60 9.58 -1.89 49.12
N ASP A 61 8.57 -1.03 48.93
CA ASP A 61 7.17 -1.46 49.06
C ASP A 61 6.16 -0.59 48.27
N GLY A 62 4.89 -0.98 48.29
CA GLY A 62 3.87 -0.47 47.36
C GLY A 62 3.25 0.89 47.66
N ALA A 63 2.96 1.65 46.60
CA ALA A 63 2.01 2.77 46.60
C ALA A 63 1.05 2.66 45.40
N ARG A 64 -0.26 2.81 45.64
CA ARG A 64 -1.25 3.04 44.57
C ARG A 64 -1.23 4.50 44.19
N GLN A 65 -1.20 4.82 42.89
CA GLN A 65 -1.64 6.11 42.37
C GLN A 65 -2.10 5.98 40.92
N ASP A 66 -3.19 6.68 40.58
CA ASP A 66 -3.76 6.72 39.23
C ASP A 66 -2.89 7.56 38.28
N GLY A 67 -2.78 7.11 37.03
CA GLY A 67 -1.97 7.77 36.00
C GLY A 67 -2.61 7.70 34.62
N ASN A 68 -3.54 8.61 34.32
CA ASN A 68 -4.11 8.77 32.99
C ASN A 68 -3.06 9.33 32.00
N ALA A 69 -2.28 8.45 31.37
CA ALA A 69 -1.38 8.80 30.29
C ALA A 69 -2.15 8.92 28.95
N ALA A 70 -2.72 10.10 28.69
CA ALA A 70 -3.28 10.41 27.38
C ALA A 70 -2.15 10.58 26.36
N VAL A 71 -1.94 9.59 25.49
CA VAL A 71 -0.96 9.68 24.40
C VAL A 71 -1.46 10.70 23.37
N GLN A 72 -0.88 11.89 23.39
CA GLN A 72 -1.03 12.88 22.33
C GLN A 72 -0.03 12.53 21.21
N GLU A 73 -0.53 12.07 20.07
CA GLU A 73 0.25 12.04 18.83
C GLU A 73 0.20 13.45 18.21
N GLU A 74 1.31 14.19 18.26
CA GLU A 74 1.43 15.50 17.60
C GLU A 74 1.63 15.33 16.09
N ASP A 75 0.52 15.41 15.34
CA ASP A 75 0.51 15.33 13.87
C ASP A 75 1.02 16.65 13.24
N VAL A 76 2.27 16.65 12.76
CA VAL A 76 2.94 17.83 12.20
C VAL A 76 2.52 18.09 10.74
N GLY A 77 1.28 18.54 10.60
CA GLY A 77 0.77 19.42 9.55
C GLY A 77 1.22 19.17 8.10
N ASP A 78 0.41 18.43 7.35
CA ASP A 78 0.40 18.46 5.89
C ASP A 78 -0.96 18.99 5.34
N GLY A 79 -0.93 19.61 4.17
CA GLY A 79 -2.06 20.35 3.61
C GLY A 79 -3.20 19.44 3.13
N SER A 80 -4.43 19.82 3.47
CA SER A 80 -5.64 19.04 3.17
C SER A 80 -5.85 18.77 1.67
N PHE A 81 -5.95 17.49 1.32
CA PHE A 81 -6.78 17.00 0.23
C PHE A 81 -7.83 16.07 0.84
N SER A 82 -9.12 16.34 0.62
CA SER A 82 -10.21 15.54 1.19
C SER A 82 -11.04 14.86 0.09
N ASP A 83 -11.23 13.55 0.28
CA ASP A 83 -12.36 12.72 -0.13
C ASP A 83 -13.08 13.10 -1.43
N VAL A 84 -12.63 12.56 -2.56
CA VAL A 84 -13.19 11.28 -3.07
C VAL A 84 -12.10 10.59 -3.88
N GLU A 85 -11.39 9.65 -3.27
CA GLU A 85 -10.62 8.66 -4.03
C GLU A 85 -11.56 7.53 -4.43
N SER A 86 -12.13 7.68 -5.64
CA SER A 86 -12.60 6.53 -6.40
C SER A 86 -11.45 5.56 -6.56
N GLN A 87 -11.67 4.26 -6.31
CA GLN A 87 -10.68 3.23 -6.63
C GLN A 87 -10.38 3.24 -8.13
N SER A 88 -9.32 3.93 -8.54
CA SER A 88 -8.65 3.67 -9.80
C SER A 88 -7.91 2.35 -9.63
N GLY A 89 -8.63 1.24 -9.81
CA GLY A 89 -8.00 -0.08 -9.96
C GLY A 89 -6.90 0.00 -11.02
N ASP A 90 -5.77 -0.66 -10.75
CA ASP A 90 -4.48 -0.50 -11.45
C ASP A 90 -4.66 -0.15 -12.94
N ALA A 91 -4.50 1.14 -13.28
CA ALA A 91 -4.71 1.68 -14.63
C ALA A 91 -3.52 1.37 -15.58
N PHE A 92 -2.92 0.20 -15.39
CA PHE A 92 -1.92 -0.38 -16.26
C PHE A 92 -2.63 -1.36 -17.20
N GLU A 93 -2.31 -1.34 -18.48
CA GLU A 93 -2.94 -2.25 -19.45
C GLU A 93 -2.47 -3.69 -19.21
N THR A 94 -3.19 -4.44 -18.36
CA THR A 94 -3.08 -5.89 -18.29
C THR A 94 -3.60 -6.50 -19.59
N ASP A 95 -2.70 -7.23 -20.21
CA ASP A 95 -2.94 -8.17 -21.30
C ASP A 95 -4.01 -9.20 -20.84
N PRO A 96 -5.05 -9.52 -21.64
CA PRO A 96 -6.05 -10.52 -21.24
C PRO A 96 -5.44 -11.91 -21.00
N SER A 97 -4.29 -12.24 -21.61
CA SER A 97 -3.52 -13.45 -21.29
C SER A 97 -2.65 -13.35 -20.02
N SER A 98 -2.73 -12.23 -19.29
CA SER A 98 -2.19 -12.05 -17.94
C SER A 98 -3.27 -11.99 -16.86
N GLU A 99 -4.54 -12.17 -17.23
CA GLU A 99 -5.69 -12.30 -16.33
C GLU A 99 -6.09 -13.78 -16.15
N SER A 100 -5.12 -14.60 -15.75
CA SER A 100 -5.31 -15.92 -15.15
C SER A 100 -4.51 -16.00 -13.83
N ASP A 101 -4.91 -16.68 -12.76
CA ASP A 101 -6.04 -17.61 -12.61
C ASP A 101 -7.15 -16.99 -11.71
N VAL A 102 -7.52 -15.73 -11.97
CA VAL A 102 -8.43 -14.96 -11.08
C VAL A 102 -9.89 -14.98 -11.58
N SER A 103 -10.12 -14.96 -12.89
CA SER A 103 -11.44 -15.06 -13.52
C SER A 103 -12.19 -16.35 -13.16
N ASP A 104 -11.45 -17.44 -13.04
CA ASP A 104 -12.01 -18.79 -12.94
C ASP A 104 -12.55 -19.05 -11.52
N ALA A 105 -12.02 -18.31 -10.53
CA ALA A 105 -12.56 -18.26 -9.18
C ALA A 105 -13.86 -17.43 -9.06
N GLU A 106 -14.20 -16.62 -10.06
CA GLU A 106 -15.43 -15.81 -10.10
C GLU A 106 -16.49 -16.35 -11.08
N SER A 107 -16.13 -17.28 -11.98
CA SER A 107 -17.02 -17.84 -13.00
C SER A 107 -17.56 -19.25 -12.72
N GLU A 108 -17.04 -19.97 -11.70
CA GLU A 108 -17.71 -21.16 -11.13
C GLU A 108 -19.01 -20.73 -10.39
N MET A 109 -20.06 -20.39 -11.16
CA MET A 109 -21.45 -20.30 -10.69
C MET A 109 -22.03 -21.72 -10.49
N ASP A 110 -21.24 -22.59 -9.86
CA ASP A 110 -21.62 -23.96 -9.61
C ASP A 110 -22.53 -24.10 -8.39
N ILE A 111 -23.37 -25.12 -8.48
CA ILE A 111 -24.51 -25.45 -7.61
C ILE A 111 -24.20 -25.26 -6.12
N TYR A 112 -25.22 -24.85 -5.33
CA TYR A 112 -25.21 -24.72 -3.86
C TYR A 112 -24.69 -25.98 -3.13
N ASP A 113 -23.37 -26.15 -3.09
CA ASP A 113 -22.71 -27.27 -2.42
C ASP A 113 -22.55 -26.94 -0.93
N THR A 114 -23.62 -27.09 -0.16
CA THR A 114 -23.60 -27.06 1.31
C THR A 114 -22.99 -28.35 1.89
N ASN A 115 -21.86 -28.77 1.33
CA ASN A 115 -21.11 -29.93 1.79
C ASN A 115 -20.25 -29.53 2.99
N THR A 116 -20.67 -30.00 4.16
CA THR A 116 -19.82 -30.14 5.35
C THR A 116 -18.50 -30.83 4.96
N PRO A 117 -17.35 -30.45 5.54
CA PRO A 117 -16.08 -31.14 5.30
C PRO A 117 -16.24 -32.66 5.46
N SER A 118 -15.83 -33.44 4.45
CA SER A 118 -15.80 -34.89 4.64
C SER A 118 -14.64 -35.25 5.58
N GLN A 119 -14.79 -36.34 6.32
CA GLN A 119 -13.70 -36.86 7.16
C GLN A 119 -12.44 -37.18 6.32
N SER A 120 -12.60 -37.43 5.02
CA SER A 120 -11.50 -37.61 4.07
C SER A 120 -10.79 -36.28 3.77
N ASP A 121 -11.53 -35.20 3.50
CA ASP A 121 -10.94 -33.88 3.21
C ASP A 121 -10.13 -33.34 4.40
N LEU A 122 -10.69 -33.43 5.62
CA LEU A 122 -9.99 -33.03 6.84
C LEU A 122 -8.72 -33.88 7.06
N TYR A 123 -8.78 -35.19 6.78
CA TYR A 123 -7.60 -36.06 6.87
C TYR A 123 -6.55 -35.72 5.81
N LEU A 124 -6.94 -35.37 4.59
CA LEU A 124 -6.04 -34.91 3.53
C LEU A 124 -5.35 -33.60 3.90
N ALA A 125 -6.10 -32.62 4.44
CA ALA A 125 -5.56 -31.34 4.89
C ALA A 125 -4.62 -31.49 6.11
N LYS A 126 -5.00 -32.30 7.10
CA LYS A 126 -4.15 -32.69 8.24
C LYS A 126 -2.85 -33.35 7.76
N GLY A 127 -2.97 -34.35 6.88
CA GLY A 127 -1.84 -35.07 6.31
C GLY A 127 -0.94 -34.21 5.42
N PHE A 128 -1.47 -33.18 4.77
CA PHE A 128 -0.67 -32.16 4.08
C PHE A 128 0.18 -31.36 5.07
N LEU A 129 -0.44 -30.68 6.04
CA LEU A 129 0.29 -29.85 7.02
C LEU A 129 1.31 -30.66 7.84
N GLU A 130 0.96 -31.88 8.28
CA GLU A 130 1.87 -32.74 9.05
C GLU A 130 3.06 -33.29 8.26
N ARG A 131 3.02 -33.25 6.92
CA ARG A 131 4.18 -33.54 6.05
C ARG A 131 5.01 -32.28 5.84
N THR A 132 4.39 -31.20 5.35
CA THR A 132 5.09 -29.96 4.98
C THR A 132 5.71 -29.27 6.20
N TRP A 133 5.04 -29.23 7.35
CA TRP A 133 5.62 -28.67 8.58
C TRP A 133 6.69 -29.57 9.23
N ARG A 134 6.63 -30.89 9.04
CA ARG A 134 7.64 -31.83 9.56
C ARG A 134 8.97 -31.73 8.81
N ARG A 135 8.93 -31.31 7.54
CA ARG A 135 10.09 -31.23 6.64
C ARG A 135 10.72 -29.83 6.64
N LEU A 136 11.91 -29.76 6.05
CA LEU A 136 12.48 -28.52 5.53
C LEU A 136 12.01 -28.25 4.10
N CYS A 137 12.24 -29.18 3.16
CA CYS A 137 11.71 -29.09 1.79
C CYS A 137 10.90 -30.35 1.42
N ASP A 138 9.91 -30.18 0.54
CA ASP A 138 9.23 -31.28 -0.17
C ASP A 138 9.83 -31.57 -1.55
N CYS A 139 10.82 -30.76 -1.98
CA CYS A 139 11.59 -30.95 -3.20
C CYS A 139 12.47 -32.21 -3.13
N GLN A 140 12.43 -33.06 -4.18
CA GLN A 140 13.24 -34.28 -4.28
C GLN A 140 14.59 -34.07 -4.96
N GLU A 141 14.79 -32.93 -5.60
CA GLU A 141 16.03 -32.59 -6.29
C GLU A 141 17.12 -32.22 -5.27
N GLN A 142 18.14 -33.08 -5.16
CA GLN A 142 19.50 -32.56 -5.00
C GLN A 142 19.82 -31.72 -6.23
N GLU A 143 20.54 -30.62 -6.04
CA GLU A 143 20.86 -29.65 -7.09
C GLU A 143 21.79 -30.29 -8.15
N GLN A 144 21.21 -30.99 -9.13
CA GLN A 144 21.88 -31.25 -10.39
C GLN A 144 21.98 -29.91 -11.12
N GLU A 145 23.16 -29.33 -11.09
CA GLU A 145 23.52 -28.20 -11.94
C GLU A 145 23.08 -28.50 -13.38
N ILE A 146 22.30 -27.61 -13.99
CA ILE A 146 22.17 -27.59 -15.45
C ILE A 146 23.49 -27.01 -15.99
N VAL A 147 24.54 -27.85 -15.99
CA VAL A 147 25.84 -27.56 -16.61
C VAL A 147 25.66 -27.60 -18.12
N SER A 148 25.00 -26.58 -18.66
CA SER A 148 25.28 -26.17 -20.03
C SER A 148 26.77 -25.80 -20.06
N GLY A 149 27.58 -26.57 -20.79
CA GLY A 149 29.05 -26.56 -20.69
C GLY A 149 29.75 -25.25 -21.09
N ASN A 150 28.98 -24.21 -21.40
CA ASN A 150 29.42 -22.87 -21.77
C ASN A 150 29.01 -21.79 -20.73
N ALA A 151 28.38 -22.17 -19.62
CA ALA A 151 27.94 -21.22 -18.60
C ALA A 151 29.13 -20.53 -17.92
N ARG A 152 29.19 -19.20 -18.00
CA ARG A 152 30.19 -18.39 -17.27
C ARG A 152 30.01 -18.55 -15.75
N PRO A 153 31.09 -18.58 -14.96
CA PRO A 153 30.97 -18.71 -13.51
C PRO A 153 30.26 -17.49 -12.91
N GLY A 154 29.05 -17.69 -12.37
CA GLY A 154 28.26 -16.62 -11.77
C GLY A 154 28.94 -15.92 -10.58
N LEU A 155 28.49 -14.72 -10.26
CA LEU A 155 28.97 -13.87 -9.17
C LEU A 155 28.16 -14.12 -7.88
N SER A 156 28.83 -14.08 -6.73
CA SER A 156 28.19 -14.00 -5.41
C SER A 156 27.44 -12.65 -5.25
N LEU A 157 26.64 -12.50 -4.19
CA LEU A 157 25.99 -11.23 -3.84
C LEU A 157 27.01 -10.10 -3.65
N GLN A 158 28.12 -10.39 -2.96
CA GLN A 158 29.21 -9.46 -2.74
C GLN A 158 29.94 -9.13 -4.05
N ASN A 159 30.29 -10.14 -4.85
CA ASN A 159 30.97 -9.94 -6.13
C ASN A 159 30.10 -9.15 -7.15
N MET A 160 28.76 -9.19 -7.04
CA MET A 160 27.87 -8.35 -7.84
C MET A 160 27.85 -6.89 -7.33
N ALA A 161 27.96 -6.67 -6.01
CA ALA A 161 28.23 -5.34 -5.46
C ALA A 161 29.60 -4.81 -5.89
N ASP A 162 30.65 -5.65 -5.89
CA ASP A 162 31.97 -5.32 -6.45
C ASP A 162 31.89 -4.94 -7.93
N TYR A 163 31.11 -5.67 -8.74
CA TYR A 163 30.86 -5.35 -10.15
C TYR A 163 30.30 -3.93 -10.32
N TRP A 164 29.23 -3.56 -9.59
CA TRP A 164 28.68 -2.20 -9.66
C TRP A 164 29.62 -1.14 -9.10
N ARG A 165 30.41 -1.45 -8.06
CA ARG A 165 31.46 -0.54 -7.56
C ARG A 165 32.59 -0.35 -8.58
N SER A 166 32.99 -1.39 -9.33
CA SER A 166 34.00 -1.31 -10.39
C SER A 166 33.54 -0.54 -11.63
N LEU A 167 32.23 -0.57 -11.94
CA LEU A 167 31.60 0.30 -12.95
C LEU A 167 31.43 1.75 -12.46
N THR A 168 31.96 2.11 -11.30
CA THR A 168 31.90 3.46 -10.69
C THR A 168 30.48 3.98 -10.46
N VAL A 169 29.51 3.08 -10.21
CA VAL A 169 28.15 3.47 -9.84
C VAL A 169 28.17 4.43 -8.63
N PRO A 170 27.52 5.60 -8.70
CA PRO A 170 27.43 6.49 -7.55
C PRO A 170 26.66 5.87 -6.37
N ASP A 171 27.19 5.99 -5.14
CA ASP A 171 26.46 5.62 -3.91
C ASP A 171 25.37 6.65 -3.60
N ALA A 172 24.30 6.66 -4.39
CA ALA A 172 23.19 7.59 -4.25
C ALA A 172 22.53 7.51 -2.86
N ILE A 173 22.51 6.34 -2.23
CA ILE A 173 22.00 6.10 -0.86
C ILE A 173 22.90 6.74 0.22
N GLY A 174 24.17 6.98 -0.08
CA GLY A 174 25.19 7.43 0.87
C GLY A 174 25.00 8.81 1.50
N THR A 175 25.98 9.23 2.29
CA THR A 175 26.07 10.58 2.87
C THR A 175 26.75 11.58 1.94
N ALA A 176 27.52 11.11 0.96
CA ALA A 176 28.18 11.94 -0.04
C ALA A 176 27.16 12.55 -1.01
N SER A 177 26.84 13.83 -0.83
CA SER A 177 26.06 14.56 -1.84
C SER A 177 26.86 14.65 -3.15
N PRO A 178 26.27 14.35 -4.32
CA PRO A 178 26.90 14.61 -5.63
C PRO A 178 27.32 16.06 -5.86
N GLN A 179 26.85 17.00 -5.01
CA GLN A 179 27.21 18.41 -5.04
C GLN A 179 28.52 18.75 -4.32
N ALA A 180 29.20 17.75 -3.71
CA ALA A 180 30.43 17.94 -2.93
C ALA A 180 31.73 17.77 -3.75
N ARG A 181 31.65 17.62 -5.08
CA ARG A 181 32.80 17.65 -6.00
C ARG A 181 32.51 18.55 -7.21
N THR A 182 32.64 19.85 -6.98
CA THR A 182 32.87 20.84 -8.04
C THR A 182 34.37 21.10 -8.19
N ASP A 183 35.13 20.03 -8.37
CA ASP A 183 36.49 20.08 -8.89
C ASP A 183 36.42 19.83 -10.40
N GLU A 184 37.09 20.64 -11.21
CA GLU A 184 37.02 20.61 -12.67
C GLU A 184 37.87 19.49 -13.31
N SER A 185 37.80 18.29 -12.71
CA SER A 185 38.29 17.06 -13.34
C SER A 185 37.22 16.48 -14.26
N GLU A 186 37.64 15.84 -15.34
CA GLU A 186 36.77 15.33 -16.40
C GLU A 186 35.69 14.41 -15.82
N GLN A 187 34.42 14.84 -15.91
CA GLN A 187 33.29 14.04 -15.44
C GLN A 187 33.06 12.85 -16.38
N VAL A 188 33.79 11.77 -16.14
CA VAL A 188 33.59 10.46 -16.80
C VAL A 188 32.12 10.09 -16.67
N GLN A 189 31.41 10.12 -17.79
CA GLN A 189 30.00 9.76 -17.83
C GLN A 189 29.85 8.28 -17.43
N PRO A 190 29.00 7.94 -16.43
CA PRO A 190 28.82 6.55 -16.03
C PRO A 190 28.37 5.69 -17.21
N ASP A 191 28.92 4.49 -17.32
CA ASP A 191 28.58 3.52 -18.36
C ASP A 191 27.18 2.94 -18.11
N TRP A 192 26.14 3.68 -18.48
CA TRP A 192 24.76 3.27 -18.30
C TRP A 192 24.41 1.98 -19.07
N PHE A 193 25.14 1.65 -20.14
CA PHE A 193 25.01 0.39 -20.86
C PHE A 193 25.39 -0.77 -19.94
N SER A 194 26.63 -0.82 -19.43
CA SER A 194 27.05 -1.88 -18.51
C SER A 194 26.25 -1.84 -17.20
N ILE A 195 26.03 -0.66 -16.61
CA ILE A 195 25.37 -0.52 -15.30
C ILE A 195 23.93 -1.04 -15.31
N LEU A 196 23.14 -0.77 -16.36
CA LEU A 196 21.70 -1.08 -16.37
C LEU A 196 21.32 -2.27 -17.25
N SER A 197 22.10 -2.59 -18.29
CA SER A 197 21.84 -3.73 -19.19
C SER A 197 22.77 -4.92 -18.96
N GLY A 198 23.87 -4.74 -18.23
CA GLY A 198 24.98 -5.70 -18.10
C GLY A 198 25.93 -5.71 -19.30
N GLY A 199 25.65 -4.90 -20.32
CA GLY A 199 26.37 -4.85 -21.60
C GLY A 199 26.27 -6.15 -22.40
N ASP A 200 27.12 -6.30 -23.42
CA ASP A 200 27.25 -7.54 -24.22
C ASP A 200 27.67 -8.76 -23.38
N SER A 201 28.13 -8.51 -22.15
CA SER A 201 28.83 -9.46 -21.29
C SER A 201 28.10 -9.65 -19.95
N ARG A 202 26.76 -9.58 -19.94
CA ARG A 202 25.90 -9.61 -18.75
C ARG A 202 26.41 -10.56 -17.66
N PRO A 203 26.67 -10.08 -16.43
CA PRO A 203 27.10 -10.95 -15.35
C PRO A 203 25.93 -11.80 -14.85
N ASN A 204 26.18 -13.10 -14.69
CA ASN A 204 25.24 -14.02 -14.07
C ASN A 204 25.35 -13.90 -12.53
N LEU A 205 24.22 -13.72 -11.85
CA LEU A 205 24.13 -13.77 -10.39
C LEU A 205 23.95 -15.22 -9.94
N ASN A 206 24.70 -15.65 -8.93
CA ASN A 206 24.58 -16.95 -8.29
C ASN A 206 24.61 -16.79 -6.75
N ILE A 207 23.44 -16.87 -6.12
CA ILE A 207 23.24 -16.71 -4.67
C ILE A 207 23.86 -17.87 -3.88
N GLN A 208 23.98 -19.07 -4.45
CA GLN A 208 24.65 -20.22 -3.83
C GLN A 208 26.12 -19.92 -3.51
N LYS A 209 26.80 -19.06 -4.30
CA LYS A 209 28.16 -18.59 -4.01
C LYS A 209 28.26 -17.59 -2.85
N SER A 210 27.13 -17.17 -2.27
CA SER A 210 27.06 -16.45 -1.00
C SER A 210 26.50 -17.30 0.14
N GLN A 211 26.14 -18.57 -0.13
CA GLN A 211 25.60 -19.45 0.90
C GLN A 211 26.71 -19.91 1.85
N GLU A 212 26.49 -19.74 3.15
CA GLU A 212 27.38 -20.23 4.20
C GLU A 212 26.96 -21.62 4.70
N SER A 213 27.84 -22.24 5.52
CA SER A 213 27.52 -23.46 6.26
C SER A 213 26.24 -23.30 7.10
N PRO A 214 25.44 -24.35 7.33
CA PRO A 214 24.14 -24.20 7.97
C PRO A 214 24.23 -23.69 9.41
N ALA A 215 23.84 -22.44 9.61
CA ALA A 215 23.57 -21.84 10.92
C ALA A 215 22.64 -22.74 11.75
N ASN A 216 22.76 -22.68 13.08
CA ASN A 216 21.78 -23.33 13.95
C ASN A 216 20.40 -22.66 13.78
N ILE A 217 19.46 -23.37 13.14
CA ILE A 217 18.12 -22.83 12.83
C ILE A 217 17.21 -22.96 14.05
N GLN A 218 16.78 -21.82 14.58
CA GLN A 218 15.67 -21.76 15.51
C GLN A 218 14.35 -21.70 14.73
N ARG A 219 13.38 -22.53 15.14
CA ARG A 219 12.01 -22.52 14.63
C ARG A 219 11.07 -22.05 15.72
N THR A 220 10.13 -21.19 15.36
CA THR A 220 9.06 -20.73 16.25
C THR A 220 7.70 -20.76 15.55
N TRP A 221 6.64 -20.78 16.36
CA TRP A 221 5.25 -20.84 15.96
C TRP A 221 4.48 -19.71 16.60
N ASP A 222 3.51 -19.12 15.89
CA ASP A 222 2.59 -18.12 16.41
C ASP A 222 1.23 -18.14 15.67
N VAL A 223 0.32 -17.27 16.08
CA VAL A 223 -0.93 -16.97 15.36
C VAL A 223 -1.02 -15.46 15.19
N ASP A 224 -0.93 -14.92 13.97
CA ASP A 224 -1.00 -13.45 13.77
C ASP A 224 -2.43 -12.93 13.91
N SER A 225 -3.41 -13.72 13.48
CA SER A 225 -4.79 -13.26 13.26
C SER A 225 -5.82 -14.36 13.46
N VAL A 226 -7.01 -13.96 13.91
CA VAL A 226 -8.17 -14.83 14.15
C VAL A 226 -9.41 -14.15 13.58
N ILE A 227 -10.21 -14.91 12.84
CA ILE A 227 -11.49 -14.49 12.26
C ILE A 227 -12.55 -15.46 12.79
N SER A 228 -13.55 -14.97 13.51
CA SER A 228 -14.53 -15.84 14.19
C SER A 228 -15.95 -15.28 14.07
N TRP A 229 -16.91 -16.13 13.72
CA TRP A 229 -18.33 -15.77 13.69
C TRP A 229 -18.92 -15.78 15.09
N ALA A 230 -19.93 -14.94 15.33
CA ALA A 230 -20.62 -14.89 16.62
C ALA A 230 -22.14 -14.89 16.50
N SER A 231 -22.79 -15.65 17.38
CA SER A 231 -24.25 -15.65 17.54
C SER A 231 -24.77 -14.45 18.33
N CYS A 232 -23.90 -13.71 19.02
CA CYS A 232 -24.27 -12.62 19.93
C CYS A 232 -23.13 -11.61 20.13
N LEU A 233 -23.49 -10.33 20.31
CA LEU A 233 -22.54 -9.26 20.66
C LEU A 233 -21.84 -9.47 22.02
N SER A 234 -22.40 -10.27 22.94
CA SER A 234 -21.81 -10.51 24.26
C SER A 234 -20.48 -11.28 24.22
N ILE A 235 -20.10 -11.81 23.06
CA ILE A 235 -18.86 -12.57 22.83
C ILE A 235 -17.59 -11.83 23.30
N THR A 236 -17.50 -10.51 23.19
CA THR A 236 -16.31 -9.74 23.63
C THR A 236 -16.31 -9.34 25.11
N ARG A 237 -17.21 -9.89 25.93
CA ARG A 237 -17.34 -9.59 27.37
C ARG A 237 -17.53 -8.10 27.66
N GLY A 238 -18.33 -7.43 26.83
CA GLY A 238 -18.54 -5.97 26.81
C GLY A 238 -17.93 -5.31 25.56
N LEU A 239 -18.54 -4.22 25.10
CA LEU A 239 -18.29 -3.66 23.77
C LEU A 239 -18.12 -2.13 23.81
N TYR A 240 -17.03 -1.61 23.24
CA TYR A 240 -16.93 -0.19 22.89
C TYR A 240 -17.51 0.01 21.50
N VAL A 241 -18.74 0.54 21.43
CA VAL A 241 -19.48 0.81 20.18
C VAL A 241 -18.93 2.07 19.52
N SER A 242 -18.51 1.95 18.26
CA SER A 242 -18.20 3.04 17.34
C SER A 242 -19.49 3.49 16.64
N TYR A 243 -19.85 4.76 16.84
CA TYR A 243 -21.01 5.36 16.17
C TYR A 243 -20.64 6.07 14.86
N HIS A 244 -19.36 6.42 14.68
CA HIS A 244 -18.87 7.06 13.46
C HIS A 244 -17.56 6.40 12.95
N PRO A 245 -17.58 5.08 12.63
CA PRO A 245 -16.39 4.36 12.21
C PRO A 245 -15.81 4.94 10.91
N PRO A 246 -14.51 5.30 10.88
CA PRO A 246 -13.82 5.67 9.66
C PRO A 246 -13.94 4.58 8.59
N VAL A 247 -14.32 4.97 7.37
CA VAL A 247 -14.48 4.09 6.20
C VAL A 247 -13.21 3.25 5.94
N SER A 248 -12.03 3.80 6.23
CA SER A 248 -10.75 3.12 6.15
C SER A 248 -10.63 1.87 7.06
N ARG A 249 -11.38 1.78 8.16
CA ARG A 249 -11.37 0.64 9.09
C ARG A 249 -12.21 -0.56 8.63
N ASN A 250 -12.94 -0.48 7.52
CA ASN A 250 -13.62 -1.63 6.91
C ASN A 250 -12.64 -2.56 6.15
N LEU A 251 -13.10 -3.77 5.85
CA LEU A 251 -12.38 -4.76 5.04
C LEU A 251 -12.42 -4.36 3.55
N GLY A 252 -11.35 -3.73 3.08
CA GLY A 252 -11.21 -3.29 1.68
C GLY A 252 -10.50 -4.28 0.74
N SER A 253 -10.23 -5.50 1.18
CA SER A 253 -9.50 -6.53 0.42
C SER A 253 -9.91 -7.93 0.87
N SER A 254 -9.72 -8.94 0.02
CA SER A 254 -10.00 -10.33 0.40
C SER A 254 -9.30 -10.73 1.70
N ILE A 255 -10.01 -11.50 2.50
CA ILE A 255 -9.50 -12.23 3.65
C ILE A 255 -9.67 -13.75 3.46
N HIS A 256 -9.88 -14.21 2.23
CA HIS A 256 -9.92 -15.63 1.84
C HIS A 256 -11.00 -16.45 2.58
N VAL A 257 -11.98 -15.80 3.21
CA VAL A 257 -13.14 -16.42 3.88
C VAL A 257 -14.44 -15.82 3.31
N PHE A 258 -15.44 -16.68 3.17
CA PHE A 258 -16.68 -16.45 2.46
C PHE A 258 -17.88 -16.74 3.37
N HIS A 259 -18.99 -16.02 3.17
CA HIS A 259 -20.27 -16.31 3.79
C HIS A 259 -21.29 -16.64 2.69
N HIS A 260 -21.89 -17.83 2.74
CA HIS A 260 -22.81 -18.36 1.71
C HIS A 260 -22.30 -18.18 0.26
N GLY A 261 -20.99 -18.36 0.05
CA GLY A 261 -20.32 -18.23 -1.25
C GLY A 261 -19.82 -16.83 -1.59
N THR A 262 -20.28 -15.76 -0.93
CA THR A 262 -19.78 -14.39 -1.15
C THR A 262 -18.57 -14.10 -0.28
N ALA A 263 -17.47 -13.58 -0.83
CA ALA A 263 -16.28 -13.23 -0.05
C ALA A 263 -16.59 -12.09 0.94
N LEU A 264 -16.19 -12.20 2.22
CA LEU A 264 -16.63 -11.27 3.27
C LEU A 264 -16.45 -9.78 2.92
N HIS A 265 -15.31 -9.42 2.33
CA HIS A 265 -14.99 -8.04 1.95
C HIS A 265 -15.92 -7.42 0.89
N LEU A 266 -16.65 -8.23 0.13
CA LEU A 266 -17.63 -7.82 -0.89
C LEU A 266 -19.04 -7.61 -0.30
N ILE A 267 -19.33 -8.16 0.87
CA ILE A 267 -20.61 -7.99 1.56
C ILE A 267 -20.61 -6.61 2.27
N PRO A 268 -21.65 -5.78 2.14
CA PRO A 268 -21.69 -4.51 2.87
C PRO A 268 -21.68 -4.69 4.38
N HIS A 269 -20.87 -3.88 5.06
CA HIS A 269 -20.59 -4.06 6.49
C HIS A 269 -20.16 -2.76 7.18
N LEU A 270 -20.06 -2.80 8.51
CA LEU A 270 -19.40 -1.77 9.31
C LEU A 270 -18.61 -2.39 10.47
N ARG A 271 -17.54 -1.71 10.89
CA ARG A 271 -16.89 -1.97 12.19
C ARG A 271 -17.76 -1.38 13.30
N LEU A 272 -18.52 -2.22 14.00
CA LEU A 272 -19.40 -1.80 15.09
C LEU A 272 -18.61 -1.36 16.33
N GLY A 273 -17.41 -1.91 16.56
CA GLY A 273 -16.66 -1.60 17.77
C GLY A 273 -15.46 -2.51 18.02
N SER A 274 -15.06 -2.59 19.29
CA SER A 274 -14.05 -3.54 19.79
C SER A 274 -14.30 -3.94 21.25
N GLY A 275 -13.77 -5.10 21.66
CA GLY A 275 -13.96 -5.65 23.00
C GLY A 275 -13.36 -4.78 24.11
N ARG A 276 -14.02 -4.74 25.28
CA ARG A 276 -13.60 -3.89 26.42
C ARG A 276 -12.18 -4.20 26.90
N GLN A 277 -11.91 -5.49 27.14
CA GLN A 277 -10.63 -5.99 27.65
C GLN A 277 -9.65 -6.34 26.52
N SER A 278 -10.04 -6.11 25.25
CA SER A 278 -9.36 -6.68 24.09
C SER A 278 -9.59 -5.81 22.84
N PRO A 279 -9.04 -4.58 22.81
CA PRO A 279 -9.24 -3.63 21.71
C PRO A 279 -8.77 -4.15 20.34
N GLN A 280 -7.84 -5.13 20.33
CA GLN A 280 -7.38 -5.82 19.13
C GLN A 280 -8.49 -6.63 18.43
N PHE A 281 -9.51 -7.10 19.16
CA PHE A 281 -10.69 -7.75 18.58
C PHE A 281 -11.68 -6.70 18.10
N SER A 282 -11.64 -6.41 16.79
CA SER A 282 -12.63 -5.56 16.13
C SER A 282 -13.88 -6.36 15.79
N VAL A 283 -15.04 -5.85 16.20
CA VAL A 283 -16.36 -6.45 15.95
C VAL A 283 -16.97 -5.79 14.73
N TYR A 284 -17.36 -6.60 13.74
CA TYR A 284 -18.01 -6.16 12.52
C TYR A 284 -19.42 -6.76 12.43
N VAL A 285 -20.35 -6.00 11.84
CA VAL A 285 -21.67 -6.50 11.42
C VAL A 285 -21.78 -6.41 9.91
N PHE A 286 -22.22 -7.50 9.29
CA PHE A 286 -22.39 -7.67 7.85
C PHE A 286 -23.88 -7.72 7.49
N PHE A 287 -24.23 -7.20 6.32
CA PHE A 287 -25.60 -6.96 5.89
C PHE A 287 -25.86 -7.57 4.50
N PRO A 288 -26.04 -8.91 4.39
CA PRO A 288 -26.21 -9.57 3.09
C PRO A 288 -27.48 -9.16 2.34
N GLY A 289 -28.51 -8.68 3.05
CA GLY A 289 -29.71 -8.09 2.44
C GLY A 289 -29.47 -6.77 1.68
N ILE A 290 -28.37 -6.07 1.96
CA ILE A 290 -27.99 -4.83 1.26
C ILE A 290 -27.29 -5.21 -0.05
N SER A 291 -28.07 -5.52 -1.08
CA SER A 291 -27.59 -5.76 -2.45
C SER A 291 -28.27 -4.79 -3.43
N HIS A 292 -27.50 -4.23 -4.36
CA HIS A 292 -28.01 -3.35 -5.40
C HIS A 292 -27.08 -3.36 -6.61
N VAL A 293 -27.64 -3.52 -7.82
CA VAL A 293 -26.90 -3.75 -9.07
C VAL A 293 -25.89 -2.63 -9.38
N CYS A 294 -26.15 -1.40 -8.94
CA CYS A 294 -25.27 -0.25 -9.16
C CYS A 294 -24.36 0.10 -7.96
N ARG A 295 -24.17 -0.80 -6.99
CA ARG A 295 -23.40 -0.50 -5.77
C ARG A 295 -21.88 -0.67 -5.97
N ALA A 296 -21.16 0.44 -6.03
CA ALA A 296 -19.71 0.45 -6.23
C ALA A 296 -18.84 0.31 -4.95
N THR A 297 -19.44 0.23 -3.75
CA THR A 297 -18.71 0.19 -2.47
C THR A 297 -19.40 -0.63 -1.38
N THR A 298 -18.63 -1.28 -0.51
CA THR A 298 -19.14 -2.12 0.60
C THR A 298 -19.31 -1.37 1.93
N TYR A 299 -19.11 -0.06 1.91
CA TYR A 299 -19.42 0.84 3.02
C TYR A 299 -20.91 1.19 3.00
N LEU A 300 -21.53 1.37 4.17
CA LEU A 300 -22.91 1.87 4.25
C LEU A 300 -23.02 3.35 3.83
N THR A 301 -24.12 3.70 3.17
CA THR A 301 -24.47 5.09 2.81
C THR A 301 -24.72 5.95 4.07
N LYS A 302 -25.00 7.25 3.90
CA LYS A 302 -25.39 8.08 5.06
C LYS A 302 -26.78 7.67 5.56
N GLU A 303 -27.66 7.30 4.65
CA GLU A 303 -29.06 6.95 4.89
C GLU A 303 -29.18 5.57 5.54
N GLU A 304 -28.41 4.59 5.07
CA GLU A 304 -28.29 3.26 5.69
C GLU A 304 -27.71 3.35 7.11
N ARG A 305 -26.71 4.22 7.35
CA ARG A 305 -26.16 4.45 8.70
C ARG A 305 -27.13 5.17 9.62
N ARG A 306 -27.92 6.12 9.10
CA ARG A 306 -29.01 6.74 9.86
C ARG A 306 -30.05 5.70 10.28
N MET A 307 -30.51 4.87 9.34
CA MET A 307 -31.48 3.81 9.61
C MET A 307 -30.94 2.78 10.64
N TRP A 308 -29.68 2.34 10.49
CA TRP A 308 -29.00 1.47 11.44
C TRP A 308 -28.95 2.03 12.87
N ILE A 309 -28.58 3.31 13.02
CA ILE A 309 -28.43 3.94 14.33
C ILE A 309 -29.77 4.31 14.95
N ASP A 310 -30.67 4.96 14.21
CA ASP A 310 -31.91 5.53 14.75
C ASP A 310 -33.07 4.52 14.87
N GLN A 311 -33.09 3.46 14.05
CA GLN A 311 -34.20 2.50 14.01
C GLN A 311 -33.87 1.09 14.53
N LEU A 312 -32.58 0.72 14.59
CA LEU A 312 -32.13 -0.56 15.17
C LEU A 312 -31.34 -0.37 16.47
N LEU A 313 -30.15 0.22 16.39
CA LEU A 313 -29.18 0.19 17.49
C LEU A 313 -29.62 1.02 18.71
N LEU A 314 -29.98 2.30 18.53
CA LEU A 314 -30.41 3.15 19.64
C LEU A 314 -31.76 2.74 20.25
N PRO A 315 -32.78 2.30 19.48
CA PRO A 315 -34.00 1.74 20.06
C PRO A 315 -33.75 0.49 20.91
N ALA A 316 -32.91 -0.44 20.45
CA ALA A 316 -32.57 -1.64 21.23
C ALA A 316 -31.83 -1.29 22.54
N ILE A 317 -30.86 -0.38 22.50
CA ILE A 317 -30.18 0.12 23.71
C ILE A 317 -31.19 0.78 24.67
N ARG A 318 -32.10 1.62 24.16
CA ARG A 318 -33.14 2.29 24.97
C ARG A 318 -34.18 1.34 25.55
N ARG A 319 -34.38 0.17 24.95
CA ARG A 319 -35.31 -0.86 25.42
C ARG A 319 -34.68 -1.81 26.44
N CYS A 320 -33.37 -2.06 26.34
CA CYS A 320 -32.68 -3.10 27.11
C CYS A 320 -31.80 -2.58 28.25
N CYS A 321 -31.29 -1.34 28.17
CA CYS A 321 -30.42 -0.75 29.20
C CYS A 321 -31.21 0.13 30.20
N PRO A 322 -30.69 0.34 31.42
CA PRO A 322 -31.27 1.29 32.37
C PRO A 322 -30.88 2.75 32.03
N PRO A 323 -31.59 3.78 32.59
CA PRO A 323 -31.41 5.19 32.21
C PRO A 323 -29.99 5.74 32.40
N ASP A 324 -29.28 5.27 33.43
CA ASP A 324 -27.91 5.63 33.78
C ASP A 324 -26.87 5.10 32.76
N VAL A 325 -27.20 4.06 31.99
CA VAL A 325 -26.43 3.65 30.81
C VAL A 325 -26.89 4.44 29.58
N ILE A 326 -28.20 4.57 29.35
CA ILE A 326 -28.77 5.27 28.18
C ILE A 326 -28.26 6.71 28.05
N GLN A 327 -28.10 7.44 29.15
CA GLN A 327 -27.65 8.83 29.16
C GLN A 327 -26.28 9.07 28.49
N HIS A 328 -25.41 8.06 28.39
CA HIS A 328 -24.09 8.15 27.76
C HIS A 328 -24.13 7.94 26.24
N HIS A 329 -25.21 7.36 25.70
CA HIS A 329 -25.35 7.08 24.27
C HIS A 329 -25.97 8.26 23.49
N PRO A 330 -25.69 8.39 22.18
CA PRO A 330 -26.21 9.49 21.37
C PRO A 330 -27.74 9.50 21.23
N ARG A 331 -28.27 10.67 20.92
CA ARG A 331 -29.71 10.95 20.82
C ARG A 331 -30.25 10.60 19.43
N SER A 332 -29.44 10.74 18.39
CA SER A 332 -29.71 10.26 17.03
C SER A 332 -28.41 10.12 16.23
N PHE A 333 -28.50 9.63 14.98
CA PHE A 333 -27.41 9.70 14.01
C PHE A 333 -26.97 11.15 13.72
N ASP A 334 -27.88 12.11 13.74
CA ASP A 334 -27.53 13.52 13.51
C ASP A 334 -26.81 14.15 14.73
N ASP A 335 -27.08 13.66 15.96
CA ASP A 335 -26.29 13.95 17.16
C ASP A 335 -24.87 13.33 17.08
N VAL A 336 -24.76 12.09 16.58
CA VAL A 336 -23.46 11.47 16.24
C VAL A 336 -22.70 12.34 15.23
N GLU A 337 -23.36 12.75 14.14
CA GLU A 337 -22.73 13.53 13.07
C GLU A 337 -22.27 14.90 13.59
N SER A 338 -23.12 15.62 14.34
CA SER A 338 -22.75 16.92 14.90
C SER A 338 -21.51 16.83 15.81
N LYS A 339 -21.42 15.79 16.64
CA LYS A 339 -20.27 15.56 17.52
C LYS A 339 -19.01 15.15 16.74
N ALA A 340 -19.13 14.23 15.79
CA ALA A 340 -18.01 13.76 14.96
C ALA A 340 -17.38 14.88 14.11
N TYR A 341 -18.17 15.87 13.70
CA TYR A 341 -17.73 17.02 12.91
C TYR A 341 -17.46 18.31 13.70
N SER A 342 -17.68 18.35 15.01
CA SER A 342 -17.46 19.52 15.90
C SER A 342 -16.15 20.24 15.60
N ARG A 343 -15.01 19.54 15.79
CA ARG A 343 -13.66 20.05 15.50
C ARG A 343 -13.49 20.64 14.09
N GLN A 344 -14.14 20.07 13.07
CA GLN A 344 -14.05 20.59 11.70
C GLN A 344 -14.93 21.83 11.48
N ARG A 345 -16.09 21.90 12.13
CA ARG A 345 -17.08 22.99 11.96
C ARG A 345 -16.79 24.20 12.84
N GLU A 346 -16.21 23.98 14.02
CA GLU A 346 -15.94 25.02 15.02
C GLU A 346 -14.54 25.65 14.86
N THR A 347 -13.60 24.95 14.21
CA THR A 347 -12.24 25.49 13.96
C THR A 347 -12.24 26.44 12.75
N CYS A 348 -12.32 27.74 13.02
CA CYS A 348 -12.32 28.80 12.01
C CYS A 348 -11.07 28.82 11.08
N GLY A 349 -10.00 28.10 11.42
CA GLY A 349 -8.76 28.00 10.63
C GLY A 349 -8.77 27.01 9.46
N GLY A 350 -9.83 26.21 9.27
CA GLY A 350 -10.04 25.37 8.08
C GLY A 350 -9.06 24.19 7.85
N MET A 351 -8.05 24.02 8.70
CA MET A 351 -6.94 23.05 8.54
C MET A 351 -6.96 21.93 9.61
N VAL A 352 -8.12 21.31 9.85
CA VAL A 352 -8.25 20.18 10.80
C VAL A 352 -9.02 19.01 10.15
N PRO A 353 -8.34 17.92 9.74
CA PRO A 353 -8.98 16.77 9.07
C PRO A 353 -9.68 15.79 10.04
N ASN A 354 -9.63 16.05 11.35
CA ASN A 354 -10.06 15.12 12.40
C ASN A 354 -11.59 14.99 12.54
N ARG A 355 -12.20 14.11 11.73
CA ARG A 355 -13.48 13.46 12.08
C ARG A 355 -13.26 12.56 13.29
N MET A 356 -13.99 12.77 14.38
CA MET A 356 -13.84 11.96 15.59
C MET A 356 -14.68 10.67 15.53
N ASP A 357 -14.03 9.52 15.65
CA ASP A 357 -14.72 8.22 15.85
C ASP A 357 -15.27 8.18 17.28
N MET A 358 -16.58 8.37 17.42
CA MET A 358 -17.23 8.45 18.73
C MET A 358 -17.48 7.05 19.30
N HIS A 359 -16.74 6.73 20.36
CA HIS A 359 -16.86 5.48 21.11
C HIS A 359 -17.69 5.64 22.39
N GLN A 360 -18.57 4.68 22.69
CA GLN A 360 -19.28 4.56 23.98
C GLN A 360 -19.34 3.10 24.43
N TYR A 361 -19.28 2.84 25.73
CA TYR A 361 -19.28 1.49 26.30
C TYR A 361 -20.69 0.91 26.45
N LEU A 362 -20.88 -0.35 26.08
CA LEU A 362 -22.03 -1.18 26.43
C LEU A 362 -21.60 -2.31 27.40
N PRO A 363 -22.19 -2.39 28.61
CA PRO A 363 -21.99 -3.50 29.54
C PRO A 363 -22.42 -4.86 28.97
N GLN A 364 -21.74 -5.94 29.39
CA GLN A 364 -21.89 -7.29 28.82
C GLN A 364 -23.31 -7.83 28.96
N GLU A 365 -23.94 -7.57 30.11
CA GLU A 365 -25.23 -8.10 30.53
C GLU A 365 -26.40 -7.67 29.63
N TYR A 366 -26.31 -6.50 28.97
CA TYR A 366 -27.34 -6.01 28.05
C TYR A 366 -27.14 -6.48 26.60
N LEU A 367 -25.92 -6.86 26.21
CA LEU A 367 -25.58 -7.21 24.82
C LEU A 367 -26.43 -8.35 24.21
N PRO A 368 -26.82 -9.42 24.94
CA PRO A 368 -27.73 -10.44 24.41
C PRO A 368 -29.12 -9.89 24.09
N ALA A 369 -29.69 -9.09 24.99
CA ALA A 369 -31.02 -8.50 24.83
C ALA A 369 -31.03 -7.48 23.67
N ILE A 370 -29.99 -6.64 23.58
CA ILE A 370 -29.80 -5.68 22.50
C ILE A 370 -29.73 -6.41 21.14
N TRP A 371 -28.87 -7.42 21.00
CA TRP A 371 -28.73 -8.15 19.75
C TRP A 371 -30.01 -8.90 19.34
N HIS A 372 -30.72 -9.51 20.30
CA HIS A 372 -32.01 -10.16 20.06
C HIS A 372 -33.08 -9.16 19.59
N HIS A 373 -33.19 -8.00 20.24
CA HIS A 373 -34.12 -6.94 19.84
C HIS A 373 -33.77 -6.36 18.46
N MET A 374 -32.48 -6.17 18.16
CA MET A 374 -32.06 -5.68 16.84
C MET A 374 -32.40 -6.68 15.74
N THR A 375 -32.12 -7.98 15.94
CA THR A 375 -32.43 -9.02 14.95
C THR A 375 -33.94 -9.20 14.74
N GLN A 376 -34.74 -9.22 15.81
CA GLN A 376 -36.20 -9.24 15.72
C GLN A 376 -36.77 -8.04 14.94
N ASN A 377 -36.25 -6.83 15.17
CA ASN A 377 -36.73 -5.64 14.46
C ASN A 377 -36.46 -5.67 12.94
N THR A 378 -35.52 -6.48 12.44
CA THR A 378 -35.29 -6.63 10.99
C THR A 378 -36.42 -7.36 10.24
N GLU A 379 -37.40 -7.91 10.97
CA GLU A 379 -38.62 -8.48 10.38
C GLU A 379 -39.67 -7.41 9.99
N HIS A 380 -39.53 -6.17 10.47
CA HIS A 380 -40.33 -5.05 9.96
C HIS A 380 -39.93 -4.69 8.52
N ALA A 381 -40.90 -4.44 7.65
CA ALA A 381 -40.68 -4.22 6.23
C ALA A 381 -39.66 -3.09 5.93
N ASP A 382 -39.74 -1.99 6.66
CA ASP A 382 -38.84 -0.82 6.51
C ASP A 382 -37.39 -1.12 6.90
N LEU A 383 -37.14 -2.21 7.63
CA LEU A 383 -35.82 -2.65 8.12
C LEU A 383 -35.35 -3.96 7.49
N GLY A 384 -36.12 -4.51 6.53
CA GLY A 384 -35.84 -5.79 5.88
C GLY A 384 -34.50 -5.84 5.13
N VAL A 385 -33.91 -4.69 4.79
CA VAL A 385 -32.55 -4.58 4.22
C VAL A 385 -31.46 -5.11 5.16
N PHE A 386 -31.72 -5.14 6.47
CA PHE A 386 -30.80 -5.67 7.49
C PHE A 386 -31.12 -7.13 7.88
N ARG A 387 -32.16 -7.77 7.31
CA ARG A 387 -32.50 -9.16 7.62
C ARG A 387 -31.32 -10.08 7.26
N GLY A 388 -31.06 -11.06 8.13
CA GLY A 388 -29.93 -11.99 7.97
C GLY A 388 -28.56 -11.39 8.29
N MET A 389 -28.51 -10.23 8.96
CA MET A 389 -27.24 -9.68 9.44
C MET A 389 -26.52 -10.62 10.42
N PHE A 390 -25.18 -10.63 10.36
CA PHE A 390 -24.35 -11.50 11.17
C PHE A 390 -23.09 -10.79 11.69
N ILE A 391 -22.53 -11.32 12.79
CA ILE A 391 -21.36 -10.76 13.47
C ILE A 391 -20.11 -11.57 13.09
N VAL A 392 -19.02 -10.87 12.78
CA VAL A 392 -17.68 -11.46 12.69
C VAL A 392 -16.70 -10.62 13.50
N LEU A 393 -15.85 -11.29 14.28
CA LEU A 393 -14.70 -10.69 14.93
C LEU A 393 -13.48 -10.87 14.03
N SER A 394 -12.63 -9.85 13.98
CA SER A 394 -11.25 -10.02 13.50
C SER A 394 -10.27 -9.41 14.51
N ALA A 395 -9.35 -10.25 14.98
CA ALA A 395 -8.13 -9.83 15.66
C ALA A 395 -6.93 -10.01 14.72
N LYS A 396 -5.94 -9.11 14.82
CA LYS A 396 -4.71 -9.13 14.02
C LYS A 396 -3.52 -8.66 14.87
N ASN A 397 -2.30 -9.00 14.45
CA ASN A 397 -1.05 -8.72 15.16
C ASN A 397 -1.01 -9.30 16.59
N ILE A 398 -1.69 -10.44 16.83
CA ILE A 398 -1.66 -11.15 18.13
C ILE A 398 -0.53 -12.19 18.21
N LYS A 399 0.37 -12.22 17.22
CA LYS A 399 1.52 -13.14 17.11
C LYS A 399 2.36 -13.27 18.39
N LEU A 400 2.52 -12.20 19.16
CA LEU A 400 3.33 -12.22 20.38
C LEU A 400 2.63 -12.91 21.57
N GLU A 401 1.30 -12.95 21.61
CA GLU A 401 0.51 -13.67 22.63
C GLU A 401 0.75 -15.18 22.54
N ALA A 402 0.88 -15.69 21.31
CA ALA A 402 0.95 -17.12 21.01
C ALA A 402 2.38 -17.63 20.74
N LYS A 403 3.41 -16.77 20.70
CA LYS A 403 4.73 -17.16 20.20
C LYS A 403 5.39 -18.21 21.10
N SER A 404 5.82 -19.31 20.48
CA SER A 404 6.32 -20.51 21.17
C SER A 404 7.34 -21.28 20.33
N SER A 405 8.09 -22.16 20.99
CA SER A 405 9.04 -23.06 20.33
C SER A 405 8.35 -24.27 19.67
N THR A 406 7.17 -24.65 20.15
CA THR A 406 6.38 -25.78 19.62
C THR A 406 4.96 -25.36 19.27
N PHE A 407 4.37 -26.06 18.29
CA PHE A 407 2.98 -25.84 17.87
C PHE A 407 1.99 -26.10 19.01
N GLN A 408 2.19 -27.15 19.82
CA GLN A 408 1.31 -27.48 20.94
C GLN A 408 1.32 -26.41 22.05
N GLU A 409 2.48 -25.81 22.33
CA GLU A 409 2.60 -24.69 23.28
C GLU A 409 1.90 -23.43 22.72
N CYS A 410 2.12 -23.10 21.44
CA CYS A 410 1.41 -22.02 20.72
C CYS A 410 -0.12 -22.21 20.78
N ARG A 411 -0.60 -23.41 20.43
CA ARG A 411 -2.01 -23.81 20.49
C ARG A 411 -2.59 -23.68 21.89
N THR A 412 -1.84 -24.04 22.92
CA THR A 412 -2.26 -23.90 24.32
C THR A 412 -2.38 -22.42 24.72
N LYS A 413 -1.38 -21.58 24.38
CA LYS A 413 -1.40 -20.14 24.65
C LYS A 413 -2.57 -19.43 23.98
N ILE A 414 -2.76 -19.60 22.66
CA ILE A 414 -3.84 -18.91 21.95
C ILE A 414 -5.23 -19.40 22.42
N THR A 415 -5.38 -20.68 22.75
CA THR A 415 -6.62 -21.22 23.31
C THR A 415 -6.94 -20.58 24.67
N ALA A 416 -5.95 -20.46 25.55
CA ALA A 416 -6.11 -19.81 26.85
C ALA A 416 -6.44 -18.31 26.72
N HIS A 417 -5.71 -17.57 25.86
CA HIS A 417 -5.98 -16.17 25.55
C HIS A 417 -7.41 -15.99 25.01
N LEU A 418 -7.82 -16.83 24.04
CA LEU A 418 -9.18 -16.78 23.48
C LEU A 418 -10.26 -17.11 24.52
N HIS A 419 -10.03 -18.04 25.47
CA HIS A 419 -10.99 -18.32 26.55
C HIS A 419 -11.11 -17.14 27.53
N GLN A 420 -10.01 -16.45 27.83
CA GLN A 420 -10.00 -15.27 28.68
C GLN A 420 -10.78 -14.12 28.05
N VAL A 421 -10.51 -13.81 26.78
CA VAL A 421 -11.06 -12.62 26.11
C VAL A 421 -12.46 -12.82 25.51
N LEU A 422 -12.82 -14.04 25.10
CA LEU A 422 -14.12 -14.34 24.46
C LEU A 422 -15.05 -15.18 25.34
N ASP A 423 -16.35 -14.94 25.24
CA ASP A 423 -17.39 -15.89 25.64
C ASP A 423 -17.57 -16.95 24.52
N TRP A 424 -16.89 -18.08 24.69
CA TRP A 424 -16.91 -19.21 23.74
C TRP A 424 -18.31 -19.79 23.51
N SER A 425 -19.27 -19.59 24.43
CA SER A 425 -20.65 -20.05 24.22
C SER A 425 -21.39 -19.25 23.14
N LYS A 426 -20.75 -18.21 22.58
CA LYS A 426 -21.26 -17.37 21.49
C LYS A 426 -20.40 -17.46 20.22
N ALA A 427 -19.23 -18.08 20.29
CA ALA A 427 -18.31 -18.24 19.18
C ALA A 427 -18.74 -19.43 18.31
N ASP A 428 -18.89 -19.20 17.00
CA ASP A 428 -19.03 -20.29 16.04
C ASP A 428 -17.63 -20.79 15.64
N LEU A 429 -17.18 -21.83 16.34
CA LEU A 429 -15.90 -22.47 16.07
C LEU A 429 -15.87 -23.20 14.73
N SER A 430 -17.01 -23.60 14.16
CA SER A 430 -17.07 -24.25 12.84
C SER A 430 -16.75 -23.26 11.71
N ASN A 431 -17.14 -21.99 11.89
CA ASN A 431 -16.79 -20.89 10.99
C ASN A 431 -15.60 -20.04 11.50
N THR A 432 -14.78 -20.54 12.44
CA THR A 432 -13.59 -19.83 12.93
C THR A 432 -12.33 -20.21 12.14
N TRP A 433 -11.53 -19.21 11.79
CA TRP A 433 -10.30 -19.32 11.01
C TRP A 433 -9.14 -18.64 11.74
N VAL A 434 -7.93 -19.20 11.64
CA VAL A 434 -6.72 -18.73 12.31
C VAL A 434 -5.54 -18.69 11.34
N ASP A 435 -4.70 -17.66 11.46
CA ASP A 435 -3.48 -17.49 10.65
C ASP A 435 -2.26 -18.03 11.41
N VAL A 436 -1.94 -19.32 11.22
CA VAL A 436 -0.80 -19.97 11.87
C VAL A 436 0.49 -19.54 11.19
N GLY A 437 1.36 -18.87 11.97
CA GLY A 437 2.72 -18.52 11.58
C GLY A 437 3.73 -19.60 11.94
N LEU A 438 4.67 -19.84 11.03
CA LEU A 438 5.86 -20.68 11.21
C LEU A 438 7.08 -19.87 10.77
N GLU A 439 8.02 -19.62 11.69
CA GLU A 439 9.16 -18.73 11.44
C GLU A 439 10.48 -19.45 11.73
N ASN A 440 11.40 -19.42 10.76
CA ASN A 440 12.73 -20.02 10.86
C ASN A 440 13.79 -18.91 10.81
N THR A 441 14.61 -18.79 11.86
CA THR A 441 15.67 -17.78 12.01
C THR A 441 17.00 -18.45 12.38
N ALA A 442 18.12 -17.75 12.21
CA ALA A 442 19.37 -18.14 12.84
C ALA A 442 19.27 -17.93 14.37
N ALA A 443 19.81 -18.87 15.15
CA ALA A 443 19.76 -18.83 16.62
C ALA A 443 20.85 -17.95 17.26
N SER A 444 21.97 -17.75 16.56
CA SER A 444 23.18 -17.11 17.10
C SER A 444 24.02 -16.34 16.08
N GLU A 445 23.65 -16.35 14.80
CA GLU A 445 24.47 -15.85 13.69
C GLU A 445 23.74 -14.73 12.93
N LYS A 446 24.50 -13.76 12.42
CA LYS A 446 23.99 -12.53 11.75
C LYS A 446 23.60 -12.81 10.30
N CYS A 447 22.70 -13.78 10.11
CA CYS A 447 22.30 -14.28 8.81
C CYS A 447 20.91 -13.77 8.40
N THR A 448 20.74 -13.52 7.11
CA THR A 448 19.46 -13.34 6.44
C THR A 448 19.12 -14.63 5.68
N PHE A 449 17.94 -15.18 5.93
CA PHE A 449 17.39 -16.31 5.19
C PHE A 449 16.49 -15.79 4.06
N LEU A 450 16.60 -16.37 2.87
CA LEU A 450 15.74 -16.04 1.71
C LEU A 450 15.22 -17.32 1.07
N HIS A 451 13.90 -17.48 0.88
CA HIS A 451 13.32 -18.66 0.25
C HIS A 451 13.87 -18.87 -1.18
N LYS A 452 14.32 -20.10 -1.48
CA LYS A 452 14.77 -20.50 -2.82
C LYS A 452 13.57 -20.55 -3.76
N SER A 453 13.65 -19.91 -4.94
CA SER A 453 12.54 -19.87 -5.90
C SER A 453 12.07 -21.26 -6.35
N GLN A 454 13.00 -22.21 -6.58
CA GLN A 454 12.66 -23.60 -6.94
C GLN A 454 11.86 -24.32 -5.83
N CYS A 455 12.15 -24.00 -4.56
CA CYS A 455 11.45 -24.58 -3.41
C CYS A 455 10.09 -23.93 -3.15
N LEU A 456 9.90 -22.68 -3.58
CA LEU A 456 8.59 -22.05 -3.65
C LEU A 456 7.74 -22.70 -4.75
N ALA A 457 8.29 -22.86 -5.96
CA ALA A 457 7.59 -23.53 -7.07
C ALA A 457 7.19 -24.98 -6.71
N SER A 458 8.10 -25.76 -6.12
CA SER A 458 7.82 -27.12 -5.64
C SER A 458 6.74 -27.18 -4.54
N TRP A 459 6.62 -26.13 -3.72
CA TRP A 459 5.60 -26.00 -2.66
C TRP A 459 4.24 -25.52 -3.18
N VAL A 460 4.22 -24.66 -4.21
CA VAL A 460 2.98 -24.34 -4.93
C VAL A 460 2.48 -25.57 -5.69
N GLN A 461 3.38 -26.33 -6.32
CA GLN A 461 3.06 -27.58 -7.01
C GLN A 461 2.46 -28.62 -6.05
N SER A 462 2.97 -28.75 -4.81
CA SER A 462 2.42 -29.70 -3.84
C SER A 462 1.05 -29.32 -3.26
N MET A 463 0.55 -28.11 -3.54
CA MET A 463 -0.82 -27.70 -3.23
C MET A 463 -1.80 -27.84 -4.39
N ARG A 464 -1.35 -28.18 -5.61
CA ARG A 464 -2.26 -28.41 -6.74
C ARG A 464 -3.07 -29.69 -6.54
N TYR A 465 -4.31 -29.69 -6.99
CA TYR A 465 -5.11 -30.92 -7.09
C TYR A 465 -4.58 -31.83 -8.22
N SER A 466 -4.37 -31.27 -9.42
CA SER A 466 -3.66 -31.90 -10.53
C SER A 466 -3.03 -30.83 -11.45
N ASP A 467 -2.27 -31.25 -12.47
CA ASP A 467 -1.68 -30.31 -13.45
C ASP A 467 -2.69 -29.80 -14.49
N ASP A 468 -3.73 -30.58 -14.82
CA ASP A 468 -4.85 -30.15 -15.68
C ASP A 468 -5.88 -29.30 -14.93
N LYS A 469 -5.98 -29.49 -13.60
CA LYS A 469 -6.89 -28.77 -12.70
C LYS A 469 -6.15 -28.39 -11.43
N PRO A 470 -5.41 -27.27 -11.41
CA PRO A 470 -4.66 -26.85 -10.22
C PRO A 470 -5.59 -26.60 -9.03
N LEU A 471 -6.80 -26.08 -9.27
CA LEU A 471 -7.80 -25.69 -8.26
C LEU A 471 -7.23 -24.76 -7.15
N ILE A 472 -6.16 -24.03 -7.50
CA ILE A 472 -5.50 -23.02 -6.67
C ILE A 472 -5.19 -21.80 -7.54
N SER A 473 -5.25 -20.61 -6.94
CA SER A 473 -4.66 -19.38 -7.51
C SER A 473 -3.33 -19.13 -6.81
N SER A 474 -2.27 -18.82 -7.56
CA SER A 474 -0.93 -18.66 -7.00
C SER A 474 -0.18 -17.44 -7.56
N GLU A 475 0.68 -16.84 -6.74
CA GLU A 475 1.49 -15.69 -7.13
C GLU A 475 2.93 -15.82 -6.62
N HIS A 476 3.88 -15.41 -7.46
CA HIS A 476 5.32 -15.44 -7.16
C HIS A 476 5.93 -14.04 -7.23
N PHE A 477 6.77 -13.72 -6.24
CA PHE A 477 7.38 -12.40 -6.05
C PHE A 477 8.90 -12.56 -6.05
N ASN A 478 9.58 -11.96 -7.04
CA ASN A 478 11.04 -11.95 -7.10
C ASN A 478 11.61 -11.05 -6.00
N TRP A 479 12.52 -11.58 -5.18
CA TRP A 479 13.26 -10.74 -4.23
C TRP A 479 14.30 -9.92 -4.99
N ASN A 480 14.27 -8.58 -4.86
CA ASN A 480 15.20 -7.67 -5.51
C ASN A 480 15.43 -7.93 -7.02
N LEU A 481 14.36 -8.27 -7.76
CA LEU A 481 14.39 -8.68 -9.17
C LEU A 481 15.34 -9.86 -9.48
N THR A 482 15.66 -10.71 -8.49
CA THR A 482 16.46 -11.93 -8.67
C THR A 482 15.60 -13.13 -9.06
N GLY A 483 16.23 -14.13 -9.71
CA GLY A 483 15.57 -15.39 -10.09
C GLY A 483 15.62 -16.47 -9.03
N GLN A 484 16.64 -16.46 -8.17
CA GLN A 484 16.93 -17.54 -7.23
C GLN A 484 16.30 -17.37 -5.84
N ALA A 485 15.87 -16.16 -5.49
CA ALA A 485 15.21 -15.86 -4.22
C ALA A 485 13.88 -15.14 -4.44
N GLY A 486 12.91 -15.40 -3.57
CA GLY A 486 11.58 -14.80 -3.72
C GLY A 486 10.65 -15.01 -2.53
N SER A 487 9.35 -14.87 -2.81
CA SER A 487 8.24 -15.19 -1.91
C SER A 487 7.06 -15.67 -2.77
N ALA A 488 6.15 -16.46 -2.20
CA ALA A 488 4.99 -16.96 -2.94
C ALA A 488 3.74 -17.06 -2.06
N ARG A 489 2.56 -16.97 -2.67
CA ARG A 489 1.26 -17.19 -2.00
C ARG A 489 0.35 -18.08 -2.83
N VAL A 490 -0.55 -18.79 -2.15
CA VAL A 490 -1.53 -19.71 -2.71
C VAL A 490 -2.89 -19.47 -2.03
N GLU A 491 -3.95 -19.30 -2.81
CA GLU A 491 -5.33 -19.36 -2.36
C GLU A 491 -5.97 -20.63 -2.96
N THR A 492 -6.66 -21.41 -2.13
CA THR A 492 -7.31 -22.66 -2.55
C THR A 492 -8.75 -22.42 -2.98
N CYS A 493 -9.13 -22.90 -4.17
CA CYS A 493 -10.48 -22.72 -4.70
C CYS A 493 -11.51 -23.48 -3.86
N ARG A 494 -12.77 -23.03 -3.86
CA ARG A 494 -13.84 -23.62 -3.02
C ARG A 494 -14.11 -25.10 -3.31
N SER A 495 -13.83 -25.54 -4.53
CA SER A 495 -13.89 -26.92 -5.02
C SER A 495 -12.72 -27.81 -4.55
N HIS A 496 -11.59 -27.24 -4.12
CA HIS A 496 -10.36 -27.98 -3.78
C HIS A 496 -10.49 -28.82 -2.48
N PRO A 497 -10.04 -30.10 -2.44
CA PRO A 497 -10.10 -30.94 -1.22
C PRO A 497 -9.42 -30.31 0.01
N LEU A 498 -8.18 -29.81 -0.13
CA LEU A 498 -7.52 -29.02 0.94
C LEU A 498 -8.36 -27.81 1.44
N ARG A 499 -9.18 -27.18 0.58
CA ARG A 499 -10.07 -26.09 0.99
C ARG A 499 -11.25 -26.61 1.81
N LYS A 500 -11.89 -27.70 1.37
CA LYS A 500 -12.95 -28.39 2.11
C LYS A 500 -12.44 -28.92 3.45
N GLY A 501 -11.21 -29.44 3.49
CA GLY A 501 -10.50 -29.86 4.70
C GLY A 501 -9.96 -28.72 5.57
N GLY A 502 -10.20 -27.45 5.20
CA GLY A 502 -9.97 -26.30 6.06
C GLY A 502 -8.65 -25.55 5.90
N ILE A 503 -7.95 -25.64 4.76
CA ILE A 503 -6.83 -24.74 4.41
C ILE A 503 -7.32 -23.74 3.36
N ALA A 504 -7.42 -22.44 3.73
CA ALA A 504 -7.98 -21.39 2.87
C ALA A 504 -6.93 -20.61 2.05
N TYR A 505 -5.77 -20.35 2.65
CA TYR A 505 -4.71 -19.54 2.06
C TYR A 505 -3.38 -19.92 2.70
N ALA A 506 -2.29 -19.83 1.94
CA ALA A 506 -0.94 -20.04 2.43
C ALA A 506 0.03 -19.03 1.80
N GLN A 507 1.07 -18.64 2.54
CA GLN A 507 2.13 -17.77 2.06
C GLN A 507 3.50 -18.19 2.62
N ARG A 508 4.54 -18.05 1.81
CA ARG A 508 5.95 -18.16 2.18
C ARG A 508 6.68 -16.87 1.82
N TYR A 509 7.29 -16.20 2.80
CA TYR A 509 7.94 -14.91 2.58
C TYR A 509 9.20 -14.67 3.42
N ASN A 510 10.07 -13.79 2.92
CA ASN A 510 11.31 -13.39 3.60
C ASN A 510 11.02 -12.26 4.59
N VAL A 511 11.49 -12.37 5.84
CA VAL A 511 11.20 -11.39 6.90
C VAL A 511 11.99 -10.08 6.70
N ASN A 512 13.10 -10.11 5.95
CA ASN A 512 13.87 -8.90 5.60
C ASN A 512 13.06 -7.83 4.83
N LYS A 513 11.89 -8.18 4.26
CA LYS A 513 10.94 -7.20 3.70
C LYS A 513 10.52 -6.12 4.71
N ASP A 514 10.52 -6.46 6.00
CA ASP A 514 10.01 -5.58 7.05
C ASP A 514 10.96 -4.38 7.29
N LEU A 515 12.24 -4.46 6.86
CA LEU A 515 13.23 -3.36 6.84
C LEU A 515 12.70 -2.05 6.25
N PHE A 516 11.88 -2.16 5.20
CA PHE A 516 11.37 -1.02 4.44
C PHE A 516 9.89 -0.74 4.72
N SER A 517 9.25 -1.56 5.57
CA SER A 517 7.83 -1.48 5.89
C SER A 517 7.47 -0.27 6.76
N THR A 518 6.17 0.01 6.87
CA THR A 518 5.62 1.08 7.72
C THR A 518 4.38 0.58 8.44
N ALA A 519 4.01 1.24 9.55
CA ALA A 519 2.79 0.92 10.30
C ALA A 519 1.52 1.08 9.43
N SER A 520 1.49 2.10 8.55
CA SER A 520 0.56 2.05 7.42
C SER A 520 1.01 0.97 6.43
N LYS A 521 0.14 -0.01 6.21
CA LYS A 521 0.27 -1.04 5.16
C LYS A 521 -0.49 -0.70 3.87
N ARG A 522 -1.17 0.46 3.83
CA ARG A 522 -1.82 0.98 2.62
C ARG A 522 -0.94 2.10 2.04
N ASP A 523 -0.61 1.94 0.76
CA ASP A 523 -0.08 2.95 -0.17
C ASP A 523 1.29 3.62 0.14
N SER A 524 1.87 3.40 1.32
CA SER A 524 3.13 4.03 1.79
C SER A 524 4.43 3.23 1.59
N GLY A 525 4.45 2.32 0.60
CA GLY A 525 5.67 1.61 0.17
C GLY A 525 6.79 2.56 -0.29
N LEU A 526 8.05 2.09 -0.29
CA LEU A 526 9.17 2.91 -0.76
C LEU A 526 9.01 3.19 -2.27
N PHE A 527 9.06 4.47 -2.64
CA PHE A 527 8.71 4.95 -3.99
C PHE A 527 7.30 4.51 -4.47
N GLY A 528 6.38 4.28 -3.52
CA GLY A 528 4.99 3.91 -3.78
C GLY A 528 4.21 5.00 -4.53
N GLU A 529 4.40 6.24 -4.10
CA GLU A 529 3.77 7.48 -4.58
C GLU A 529 3.81 7.67 -6.12
N PRO A 530 2.65 7.55 -6.84
CA PRO A 530 2.58 7.72 -8.29
C PRO A 530 3.07 9.08 -8.82
N ASN A 531 2.93 10.14 -8.04
CA ASN A 531 3.41 11.48 -8.43
C ASN A 531 4.94 11.53 -8.60
N LEU A 532 5.71 10.58 -8.03
CA LEU A 532 7.17 10.53 -8.19
C LEU A 532 7.63 10.26 -9.63
N GLU A 533 6.82 9.59 -10.47
CA GLU A 533 7.17 9.40 -11.88
C GLU A 533 7.25 10.74 -12.66
N GLY A 534 6.70 11.82 -12.08
CA GLY A 534 6.85 13.19 -12.57
C GLY A 534 8.07 13.97 -12.06
N LEU A 535 9.10 13.32 -11.47
CA LEU A 535 10.26 14.00 -10.87
C LEU A 535 11.05 14.90 -11.87
N THR A 536 10.99 14.57 -13.16
CA THR A 536 11.56 15.31 -14.31
C THR A 536 10.55 16.17 -15.08
N CYS A 537 9.28 16.23 -14.65
CA CYS A 537 8.24 17.00 -15.34
C CYS A 537 8.55 18.51 -15.32
N PRO A 538 8.53 19.20 -16.48
CA PRO A 538 8.68 20.66 -16.54
C PRO A 538 7.57 21.38 -15.75
N PRO A 539 7.88 22.45 -14.99
CA PRO A 539 6.86 23.21 -14.25
C PRO A 539 5.68 23.66 -15.14
N ALA A 540 5.98 24.24 -16.31
CA ALA A 540 4.96 24.71 -17.24
C ALA A 540 4.09 23.59 -17.84
N LEU A 541 4.64 22.37 -18.02
CA LEU A 541 3.85 21.20 -18.44
C LEU A 541 2.90 20.78 -17.32
N LEU A 542 3.37 20.77 -16.07
CA LEU A 542 2.54 20.45 -14.91
C LEU A 542 1.45 21.51 -14.67
N ASP A 543 1.74 22.80 -14.85
CA ASP A 543 0.72 23.86 -14.80
C ASP A 543 -0.32 23.67 -15.91
N ALA A 544 0.10 23.35 -17.14
CA ALA A 544 -0.82 23.03 -18.24
C ALA A 544 -1.69 21.79 -17.94
N TRP A 545 -1.13 20.76 -17.31
CA TRP A 545 -1.88 19.59 -16.83
C TRP A 545 -2.90 19.94 -15.74
N ILE A 546 -2.55 20.80 -14.78
CA ILE A 546 -3.45 21.26 -13.71
C ILE A 546 -4.65 22.04 -14.30
N VAL A 547 -4.42 22.89 -15.30
CA VAL A 547 -5.51 23.57 -16.04
C VAL A 547 -6.38 22.56 -16.80
N ALA A 548 -5.75 21.63 -17.52
CA ALA A 548 -6.44 20.60 -18.30
C ALA A 548 -7.32 19.68 -17.44
N ALA A 549 -6.83 19.32 -16.24
CA ALA A 549 -7.51 18.44 -15.32
C ALA A 549 -8.69 19.08 -14.57
N ARG A 550 -8.84 20.42 -14.63
CA ARG A 550 -9.99 21.19 -14.10
C ARG A 550 -10.30 20.94 -12.61
N GLN A 551 -9.32 20.46 -11.82
CA GLN A 551 -9.52 20.02 -10.43
C GLN A 551 -9.94 21.14 -9.48
N TYR A 552 -9.65 22.40 -9.81
CA TYR A 552 -10.08 23.57 -9.05
C TYR A 552 -11.16 24.35 -9.81
N ARG A 553 -12.31 24.61 -9.16
CA ARG A 553 -13.38 25.44 -9.73
C ARG A 553 -12.96 26.89 -10.03
N ASN A 554 -11.84 27.33 -9.45
CA ASN A 554 -11.23 28.64 -9.65
C ASN A 554 -9.93 28.58 -10.47
N ALA A 555 -9.77 27.58 -11.37
CA ALA A 555 -8.57 27.40 -12.21
C ALA A 555 -8.42 28.43 -13.36
N GLY A 556 -8.53 29.73 -13.05
CA GLY A 556 -7.95 30.77 -13.89
C GLY A 556 -6.42 30.74 -13.72
N LEU A 557 -5.68 30.81 -14.84
CA LEU A 557 -4.22 30.98 -14.88
C LEU A 557 -3.44 30.17 -13.82
N ALA A 558 -3.25 28.86 -14.04
CA ALA A 558 -2.23 28.14 -13.28
C ALA A 558 -0.85 28.69 -13.64
N THR A 559 -0.27 29.44 -12.70
CA THR A 559 1.09 29.96 -12.77
C THR A 559 2.04 29.03 -12.01
N SER A 560 3.32 29.05 -12.37
CA SER A 560 4.42 28.26 -11.75
C SER A 560 4.54 28.34 -10.22
N LEU A 561 3.88 29.31 -9.59
CA LEU A 561 3.60 29.37 -8.16
C LEU A 561 2.91 28.09 -7.61
N GLN A 562 2.22 27.29 -8.43
CA GLN A 562 1.58 26.03 -8.02
C GLN A 562 2.41 24.78 -8.37
N SER A 563 2.93 24.66 -9.60
CA SER A 563 3.74 23.51 -10.02
C SER A 563 5.08 23.42 -9.26
N ALA A 564 5.78 24.53 -9.05
CA ALA A 564 7.13 24.52 -8.48
C ALA A 564 7.16 24.04 -7.01
N PRO A 565 6.23 24.42 -6.11
CA PRO A 565 6.12 23.82 -4.78
C PRO A 565 5.84 22.31 -4.82
N LYS A 566 4.96 21.82 -5.71
CA LYS A 566 4.67 20.37 -5.85
C LYS A 566 5.93 19.60 -6.27
N LEU A 567 6.65 20.08 -7.29
CA LEU A 567 7.92 19.48 -7.74
C LEU A 567 9.01 19.55 -6.64
N LYS A 568 9.08 20.65 -5.87
CA LYS A 568 9.99 20.78 -4.71
C LYS A 568 9.65 19.78 -3.60
N ARG A 569 8.36 19.51 -3.33
CA ARG A 569 7.90 18.47 -2.40
C ARG A 569 8.28 17.08 -2.88
N LEU A 570 8.04 16.73 -4.15
CA LEU A 570 8.44 15.43 -4.70
C LEU A 570 9.96 15.18 -4.59
N ARG A 571 10.78 16.19 -4.84
CA ARG A 571 12.24 16.13 -4.63
C ARG A 571 12.62 15.89 -3.17
N LYS A 572 11.92 16.51 -2.21
CA LYS A 572 12.11 16.22 -0.76
C LYS A 572 11.73 14.76 -0.42
N VAL A 573 10.56 14.30 -0.87
CA VAL A 573 10.07 12.93 -0.63
C VAL A 573 11.05 11.88 -1.18
N PHE A 574 11.58 12.09 -2.39
CA PHE A 574 12.57 11.22 -2.99
C PHE A 574 13.86 11.09 -2.14
N GLN A 575 14.42 12.20 -1.65
CA GLN A 575 15.61 12.16 -0.78
C GLN A 575 15.31 11.60 0.63
N ALA A 576 14.10 11.81 1.15
CA ALA A 576 13.66 11.19 2.41
C ALA A 576 13.54 9.66 2.27
N MET A 577 13.01 9.17 1.14
CA MET A 577 12.95 7.73 0.83
C MET A 577 14.35 7.12 0.70
N LYS A 578 15.28 7.78 0.00
CA LYS A 578 16.70 7.37 -0.04
C LYS A 578 17.33 7.31 1.37
N SER A 579 17.05 8.31 2.21
CA SER A 579 17.54 8.35 3.59
C SER A 579 16.96 7.20 4.43
N ARG A 580 15.68 6.84 4.23
CA ARG A 580 15.03 5.69 4.88
C ARG A 580 15.67 4.35 4.48
N ILE A 581 16.07 4.18 3.21
CA ILE A 581 16.87 3.02 2.79
C ILE A 581 18.19 2.97 3.55
N ARG A 582 18.95 4.09 3.56
CA ARG A 582 20.25 4.15 4.24
C ARG A 582 20.13 3.75 5.71
N PHE A 583 19.21 4.38 6.45
CA PHE A 583 19.03 4.08 7.86
C PHE A 583 18.63 2.61 8.08
N ALA A 584 17.73 2.04 7.27
CA ALA A 584 17.33 0.65 7.39
C ALA A 584 18.46 -0.36 7.08
N LEU A 585 19.29 -0.10 6.07
CA LEU A 585 20.45 -0.95 5.74
C LEU A 585 21.57 -0.83 6.78
N ASP A 586 21.95 0.41 7.13
CA ASP A 586 23.05 0.68 8.04
C ASP A 586 22.73 0.18 9.48
N SER A 587 21.48 0.31 9.94
CA SER A 587 21.09 -0.13 11.30
C SER A 587 20.84 -1.64 11.43
N SER A 588 20.69 -2.37 10.32
CA SER A 588 20.32 -3.80 10.35
C SER A 588 21.50 -4.76 10.17
N MET A 589 22.72 -4.25 9.99
CA MET A 589 23.95 -5.05 9.83
C MET A 589 24.15 -6.10 10.95
N GLU A 590 23.71 -5.78 12.16
CA GLU A 590 23.81 -6.65 13.35
C GLU A 590 22.59 -7.55 13.57
N THR A 591 21.62 -7.56 12.64
CA THR A 591 20.33 -8.26 12.77
C THR A 591 20.26 -9.54 11.94
N SER A 592 19.63 -10.58 12.48
CA SER A 592 19.31 -11.81 11.77
C SER A 592 17.87 -11.77 11.23
N PHE A 593 17.67 -12.09 9.96
CA PHE A 593 16.34 -12.07 9.32
C PHE A 593 15.93 -13.48 8.91
N GLY A 594 14.76 -13.93 9.37
CA GLY A 594 14.24 -15.25 9.05
C GLY A 594 13.47 -15.34 7.74
N VAL A 595 12.97 -16.54 7.48
CA VAL A 595 11.86 -16.79 6.56
C VAL A 595 10.62 -17.25 7.33
N ARG A 596 9.45 -16.89 6.83
CA ARG A 596 8.16 -17.14 7.46
C ARG A 596 7.19 -17.81 6.49
N GLU A 597 6.58 -18.89 6.96
CA GLU A 597 5.39 -19.48 6.36
C GLU A 597 4.16 -19.08 7.17
N GLU A 598 3.02 -18.94 6.51
CA GLU A 598 1.76 -18.54 7.15
C GLU A 598 0.60 -19.28 6.46
N TYR A 599 -0.30 -19.89 7.25
CA TYR A 599 -1.42 -20.68 6.75
C TYR A 599 -2.72 -20.23 7.43
N ARG A 600 -3.70 -19.74 6.64
CA ARG A 600 -5.06 -19.50 7.12
C ARG A 600 -5.82 -20.82 7.13
N ILE A 601 -6.08 -21.34 8.32
CA ILE A 601 -6.73 -22.65 8.51
C ILE A 601 -7.97 -22.56 9.39
N SER A 602 -8.88 -23.51 9.26
CA SER A 602 -10.05 -23.66 10.13
C SER A 602 -9.64 -24.00 11.57
N TRP A 603 -10.49 -23.67 12.54
CA TRP A 603 -10.29 -24.03 13.94
C TRP A 603 -10.30 -25.55 14.17
N GLU A 604 -11.11 -26.29 13.40
CA GLU A 604 -11.13 -27.76 13.41
C GLU A 604 -9.78 -28.36 12.98
N LEU A 605 -9.22 -27.89 11.85
CA LEU A 605 -7.90 -28.33 11.41
C LEU A 605 -6.80 -27.91 12.40
N PHE A 606 -6.87 -26.70 12.95
CA PHE A 606 -5.92 -26.20 13.96
C PHE A 606 -5.92 -27.02 15.26
N THR A 607 -7.09 -27.49 15.71
CA THR A 607 -7.22 -28.35 16.90
C THR A 607 -6.90 -29.82 16.62
N THR A 608 -7.03 -30.28 15.37
CA THR A 608 -6.81 -31.68 15.00
C THR A 608 -5.37 -32.00 14.54
N VAL A 609 -4.65 -31.03 13.97
CA VAL A 609 -3.29 -31.22 13.46
C VAL A 609 -2.27 -31.40 14.58
N ASP A 610 -1.31 -32.31 14.41
CA ASP A 610 -0.22 -32.55 15.36
C ASP A 610 1.15 -32.75 14.65
N PRO A 611 1.91 -31.66 14.41
CA PRO A 611 3.26 -31.75 13.86
C PRO A 611 4.24 -32.24 14.94
N PHE A 612 4.28 -33.57 15.12
CA PHE A 612 5.05 -34.38 16.08
C PHE A 612 6.56 -34.11 16.26
N THR A 613 7.13 -33.05 15.69
CA THR A 613 8.58 -32.81 15.63
C THR A 613 8.96 -31.38 16.02
N SER A 614 9.65 -31.23 17.16
CA SER A 614 10.24 -29.96 17.62
C SER A 614 11.41 -29.46 16.76
N ARG A 615 11.95 -30.30 15.88
CA ARG A 615 12.94 -29.95 14.85
C ARG A 615 12.50 -30.56 13.51
N PRO A 616 12.54 -29.81 12.39
CA PRO A 616 12.20 -30.36 11.08
C PRO A 616 13.25 -31.37 10.61
N CYS A 617 12.85 -32.26 9.69
CA CYS A 617 13.72 -33.27 9.08
C CYS A 617 14.00 -33.01 7.59
N GLY A 618 15.03 -33.67 7.07
CA GLY A 618 15.56 -33.50 5.72
C GLY A 618 16.90 -32.76 5.71
N SER A 619 17.70 -32.97 4.67
CA SER A 619 19.01 -32.33 4.47
C SER A 619 18.96 -31.09 3.58
N HIS A 620 17.87 -30.88 2.83
CA HIS A 620 17.72 -29.73 1.94
C HIS A 620 16.93 -28.60 2.60
N HIS A 621 17.53 -27.41 2.66
CA HIS A 621 16.91 -26.20 3.20
C HIS A 621 16.17 -25.44 2.08
N PRO A 622 14.88 -25.06 2.25
CA PRO A 622 14.10 -24.35 1.22
C PRO A 622 14.45 -22.85 1.15
N PHE A 623 15.55 -22.44 1.77
CA PHE A 623 16.05 -21.07 1.86
C PHE A 623 17.57 -21.05 1.76
N TRP A 624 18.09 -19.98 1.19
CA TRP A 624 19.51 -19.59 1.28
C TRP A 624 19.83 -19.15 2.71
N VAL A 625 21.05 -19.40 3.17
CA VAL A 625 21.62 -18.89 4.43
C VAL A 625 22.78 -17.98 4.07
N LEU A 626 22.64 -16.67 4.34
CA LEU A 626 23.50 -15.62 3.79
C LEU A 626 23.89 -14.62 4.90
N PRO A 627 25.11 -14.05 4.94
CA PRO A 627 25.43 -12.94 5.83
C PRO A 627 24.50 -11.74 5.59
N THR A 628 23.91 -11.19 6.65
CA THR A 628 23.10 -9.96 6.54
C THR A 628 23.92 -8.82 5.95
N ALA A 629 25.23 -8.76 6.23
CA ALA A 629 26.16 -7.81 5.62
C ALA A 629 26.20 -7.91 4.07
N HIS A 630 26.37 -9.13 3.51
CA HIS A 630 26.41 -9.33 2.06
C HIS A 630 25.06 -9.08 1.39
N VAL A 631 23.95 -9.41 2.09
CA VAL A 631 22.60 -9.12 1.60
C VAL A 631 22.35 -7.60 1.60
N ASN A 632 22.68 -6.88 2.67
CA ASN A 632 22.53 -5.43 2.76
C ASN A 632 23.42 -4.69 1.76
N GLU A 633 24.66 -5.15 1.54
CA GLU A 633 25.55 -4.57 0.53
C GLU A 633 24.99 -4.77 -0.89
N PHE A 634 24.57 -5.99 -1.24
CA PHE A 634 23.91 -6.25 -2.52
C PHE A 634 22.67 -5.39 -2.72
N MET A 635 21.79 -5.29 -1.70
CA MET A 635 20.60 -4.42 -1.76
C MET A 635 20.99 -2.96 -1.99
N ARG A 636 22.01 -2.43 -1.30
CA ARG A 636 22.49 -1.05 -1.49
C ARG A 636 22.90 -0.81 -2.95
N TRP A 637 23.68 -1.72 -3.54
CA TRP A 637 24.21 -1.53 -4.90
C TRP A 637 23.20 -1.79 -6.01
N GLU A 638 22.30 -2.77 -5.84
CA GLU A 638 21.13 -2.97 -6.70
C GLU A 638 20.18 -1.76 -6.67
N PHE A 639 19.97 -1.13 -5.51
CA PHE A 639 19.17 0.09 -5.44
C PHE A 639 19.91 1.31 -6.00
N ASN A 640 21.22 1.44 -5.78
CA ASN A 640 22.05 2.50 -6.37
C ASN A 640 22.09 2.44 -7.90
N ARG A 641 22.12 1.23 -8.51
CA ARG A 641 22.01 1.02 -9.96
C ARG A 641 20.86 1.83 -10.58
N TRP A 642 19.67 1.76 -9.98
CA TRP A 642 18.50 2.52 -10.43
C TRP A 642 18.47 3.97 -9.93
N LEU A 643 18.83 4.20 -8.66
CA LEU A 643 18.77 5.53 -8.03
C LEU A 643 19.74 6.53 -8.66
N ALA A 644 20.98 6.13 -8.94
CA ALA A 644 21.97 6.98 -9.59
C ALA A 644 21.54 7.37 -11.00
N ALA A 645 20.94 6.43 -11.75
CA ALA A 645 20.36 6.70 -13.06
C ALA A 645 19.20 7.72 -12.98
N ILE A 646 18.30 7.59 -12.00
CA ILE A 646 17.21 8.56 -11.77
C ILE A 646 17.78 9.95 -11.46
N GLU A 647 18.85 10.05 -10.66
CA GLU A 647 19.47 11.33 -10.33
C GLU A 647 20.23 11.95 -11.52
N PHE A 648 20.85 11.13 -12.38
CA PHE A 648 21.45 11.58 -13.64
C PHE A 648 20.39 12.13 -14.61
N VAL A 649 19.30 11.40 -14.84
CA VAL A 649 18.20 11.86 -15.72
C VAL A 649 17.52 13.11 -15.14
N ARG A 650 17.40 13.21 -13.81
CA ARG A 650 16.92 14.42 -13.11
C ARG A 650 17.87 15.60 -13.29
N ALA A 651 19.19 15.38 -13.24
CA ALA A 651 20.18 16.44 -13.46
C ALA A 651 20.18 16.92 -14.92
N ARG A 652 20.16 15.99 -15.89
CA ARG A 652 20.05 16.29 -17.33
C ARG A 652 18.77 17.09 -17.64
N GLY A 653 17.62 16.63 -17.15
CA GLY A 653 16.34 17.33 -17.29
C GLY A 653 16.19 18.62 -16.47
N SER A 654 17.25 19.07 -15.78
CA SER A 654 17.32 20.36 -15.08
C SER A 654 18.29 21.36 -15.73
N ARG A 655 18.91 21.01 -16.88
CA ARG A 655 19.76 21.92 -17.65
C ARG A 655 18.92 23.02 -18.35
N ARG A 656 19.54 24.15 -18.69
CA ARG A 656 18.85 25.34 -19.26
C ARG A 656 18.62 25.26 -20.78
N ASP A 657 19.40 24.41 -21.42
CA ASP A 657 19.50 24.11 -22.85
C ASP A 657 18.67 22.88 -23.26
N ALA A 658 18.09 22.15 -22.30
CA ALA A 658 17.24 21.00 -22.57
C ALA A 658 16.02 21.39 -23.42
N ASN A 659 15.86 20.74 -24.56
CA ASN A 659 14.72 20.96 -25.46
C ASN A 659 13.49 20.16 -24.99
N TRP A 660 12.40 20.23 -25.74
CA TRP A 660 11.19 19.49 -25.38
C TRP A 660 11.32 17.96 -25.52
N GLU A 661 11.99 17.48 -26.57
CA GLU A 661 12.23 16.03 -26.76
C GLU A 661 13.04 15.46 -25.58
N ASP A 662 14.05 16.20 -25.12
CA ASP A 662 14.83 15.85 -23.93
C ASP A 662 13.93 15.70 -22.71
N HIS A 663 12.99 16.62 -22.48
CA HIS A 663 12.02 16.50 -21.39
C HIS A 663 11.14 15.24 -21.54
N GLN A 664 10.66 14.90 -22.74
CA GLN A 664 9.90 13.66 -22.95
C GLN A 664 10.76 12.41 -22.70
N ARG A 665 11.95 12.33 -23.31
CA ARG A 665 12.94 11.25 -23.12
C ARG A 665 13.28 11.09 -21.63
N ASN A 666 13.51 12.20 -20.91
CA ASN A 666 13.81 12.20 -19.47
C ASN A 666 12.62 11.76 -18.59
N MET A 667 11.37 12.02 -18.99
CA MET A 667 10.18 11.56 -18.26
C MET A 667 9.91 10.07 -18.51
N ILE A 668 10.08 9.58 -19.73
CA ILE A 668 10.00 8.14 -20.07
C ILE A 668 11.07 7.35 -19.31
N MET A 669 12.32 7.83 -19.30
CA MET A 669 13.42 7.17 -18.59
C MET A 669 13.19 7.16 -17.06
N VAL A 670 12.77 8.27 -16.45
CA VAL A 670 12.43 8.27 -15.01
C VAL A 670 11.27 7.33 -14.69
N THR A 671 10.27 7.23 -15.59
CA THR A 671 9.14 6.29 -15.44
C THR A 671 9.62 4.83 -15.47
N ILE A 672 10.49 4.46 -16.42
CA ILE A 672 11.09 3.12 -16.50
C ILE A 672 11.91 2.82 -15.23
N LEU A 673 12.84 3.71 -14.87
CA LEU A 673 13.78 3.50 -13.77
C LEU A 673 13.07 3.45 -12.40
N LEU A 674 12.05 4.29 -12.16
CA LEU A 674 11.26 4.24 -10.92
C LEU A 674 10.41 2.98 -10.84
N ARG A 675 9.84 2.48 -11.95
CA ARG A 675 9.08 1.22 -11.94
C ARG A 675 9.99 0.03 -11.62
N SER A 676 11.20 -0.01 -12.18
CA SER A 676 12.23 -1.01 -11.83
C SER A 676 12.67 -0.92 -10.38
N LEU A 677 13.03 0.27 -9.89
CA LEU A 677 13.42 0.51 -8.49
C LEU A 677 12.30 0.10 -7.51
N LYS A 678 11.06 0.52 -7.79
CA LYS A 678 9.87 0.18 -6.97
C LYS A 678 9.66 -1.33 -6.94
N ALA A 679 9.81 -2.01 -8.07
CA ALA A 679 9.69 -3.47 -8.15
C ALA A 679 10.81 -4.20 -7.40
N SER A 680 12.05 -3.71 -7.47
CA SER A 680 13.20 -4.28 -6.75
C SER A 680 13.05 -4.13 -5.24
N ILE A 681 12.81 -2.90 -4.72
CA ILE A 681 12.71 -2.64 -3.28
C ILE A 681 11.51 -3.35 -2.64
N ASN A 682 10.31 -3.18 -3.21
CA ASN A 682 9.07 -3.67 -2.58
C ASN A 682 8.73 -5.11 -3.00
N CYS A 683 9.60 -5.78 -3.77
CA CYS A 683 9.41 -7.14 -4.28
C CYS A 683 8.03 -7.32 -4.95
N HIS A 684 7.64 -6.42 -5.87
CA HIS A 684 6.32 -6.49 -6.53
C HIS A 684 6.17 -7.78 -7.36
N HIS A 685 4.92 -8.22 -7.57
CA HIS A 685 4.60 -9.28 -8.51
C HIS A 685 4.78 -8.79 -9.96
N VAL A 686 6.02 -8.82 -10.46
CA VAL A 686 6.39 -8.24 -11.77
C VAL A 686 5.67 -8.95 -12.92
N ALA A 687 5.39 -10.26 -12.80
CA ALA A 687 4.70 -11.03 -13.83
C ALA A 687 3.31 -10.46 -14.21
N LYS A 688 2.59 -9.84 -13.26
CA LYS A 688 1.32 -9.11 -13.53
C LYS A 688 1.49 -7.76 -14.24
N ARG A 689 2.72 -7.42 -14.69
CA ARG A 689 3.05 -6.19 -15.41
C ARG A 689 3.78 -6.52 -16.70
N SER A 690 3.03 -6.86 -17.75
CA SER A 690 3.57 -7.24 -19.07
C SER A 690 4.61 -6.24 -19.62
N GLN A 691 4.40 -4.92 -19.41
CA GLN A 691 5.36 -3.86 -19.77
C GLN A 691 6.76 -4.02 -19.14
N MET A 692 6.89 -4.73 -18.03
CA MET A 692 8.18 -5.02 -17.37
C MET A 692 8.63 -6.47 -17.59
N PHE A 693 7.70 -7.44 -17.48
CA PHE A 693 8.04 -8.86 -17.43
C PHE A 693 8.28 -9.47 -18.80
N LYS A 694 7.32 -9.32 -19.72
CA LYS A 694 7.37 -9.89 -21.07
C LYS A 694 8.23 -9.01 -21.98
N GLY A 695 8.98 -9.60 -22.92
CA GLY A 695 9.67 -8.83 -23.98
C GLY A 695 8.71 -8.27 -25.03
N THR A 696 7.63 -9.01 -25.34
CA THR A 696 6.50 -8.54 -26.15
C THR A 696 5.18 -9.03 -25.57
N TYR A 697 4.11 -8.26 -25.77
CA TYR A 697 2.76 -8.58 -25.29
C TYR A 697 1.71 -7.81 -26.09
N GLU A 698 0.44 -8.19 -25.97
CA GLU A 698 -0.68 -7.41 -26.53
C GLU A 698 -1.43 -6.68 -25.41
N ASN A 699 -1.91 -5.46 -25.69
CA ASN A 699 -2.85 -4.80 -24.77
C ASN A 699 -4.30 -5.26 -25.02
N ARG A 700 -5.23 -4.75 -24.21
CA ARG A 700 -6.68 -5.00 -24.30
C ARG A 700 -7.35 -4.58 -25.64
N GLN A 701 -6.59 -4.03 -26.58
CA GLN A 701 -7.04 -3.63 -27.92
C GLN A 701 -6.41 -4.52 -29.03
N GLY A 702 -5.67 -5.58 -28.67
CA GLY A 702 -4.92 -6.42 -29.61
C GLY A 702 -3.73 -5.71 -30.25
N LYS A 703 -3.26 -4.59 -29.69
CA LYS A 703 -2.08 -3.90 -30.18
C LYS A 703 -0.82 -4.57 -29.63
N PRO A 704 0.13 -5.03 -30.47
CA PRO A 704 1.41 -5.53 -30.01
C PRO A 704 2.28 -4.40 -29.43
N LEU A 705 2.93 -4.69 -28.32
CA LEU A 705 3.76 -3.79 -27.53
C LEU A 705 5.05 -4.49 -27.09
N ARG A 706 6.07 -3.70 -26.77
CA ARG A 706 7.36 -4.15 -26.21
C ARG A 706 7.43 -3.83 -24.72
N GLY A 707 7.96 -4.78 -23.95
CA GLY A 707 8.26 -4.63 -22.52
C GLY A 707 9.75 -4.81 -22.22
N LEU A 708 10.13 -4.74 -20.95
CA LEU A 708 11.54 -4.79 -20.51
C LEU A 708 12.14 -6.21 -20.46
N ASP A 709 11.39 -7.26 -20.82
CA ASP A 709 11.88 -8.65 -20.88
C ASP A 709 12.59 -9.16 -19.61
N PHE A 710 12.13 -8.69 -18.43
CA PHE A 710 12.71 -9.11 -17.16
C PHE A 710 12.57 -10.63 -16.94
N GLU A 711 11.56 -11.29 -17.52
CA GLU A 711 11.42 -12.75 -17.49
C GLU A 711 12.67 -13.45 -18.07
N SER A 712 13.03 -13.11 -19.32
CA SER A 712 14.16 -13.73 -20.03
C SER A 712 15.49 -13.37 -19.37
N SER A 713 15.65 -12.10 -18.97
CA SER A 713 16.84 -11.65 -18.23
C SER A 713 17.03 -12.43 -16.93
N ILE A 714 15.99 -12.51 -16.09
CA ILE A 714 16.05 -13.22 -14.81
C ILE A 714 16.35 -14.71 -15.03
N ARG A 715 15.77 -15.34 -16.07
CA ARG A 715 16.02 -16.74 -16.43
C ARG A 715 17.45 -17.00 -16.90
N GLN A 716 18.06 -16.09 -17.65
CA GLN A 716 19.41 -16.25 -18.21
C GLN A 716 20.53 -15.87 -17.22
N THR A 717 20.34 -14.80 -16.45
CA THR A 717 21.40 -14.18 -15.63
C THR A 717 21.10 -14.15 -14.13
N GLY A 718 19.98 -14.71 -13.69
CA GLY A 718 19.58 -14.70 -12.27
C GLY A 718 19.12 -13.34 -11.73
N LEU A 719 19.08 -12.30 -12.57
CA LEU A 719 18.78 -10.90 -12.23
C LEU A 719 18.15 -10.17 -13.42
N ALA A 720 17.28 -9.20 -13.17
CA ALA A 720 16.75 -8.32 -14.21
C ALA A 720 17.78 -7.28 -14.69
N TRP A 721 17.90 -7.15 -16.01
CA TRP A 721 18.66 -6.15 -16.74
C TRP A 721 17.74 -5.49 -17.78
N LEU A 722 18.01 -4.24 -18.13
CA LEU A 722 17.34 -3.60 -19.26
C LEU A 722 17.76 -4.29 -20.58
N PRO A 723 16.85 -4.45 -21.56
CA PRO A 723 17.15 -5.03 -22.86
C PRO A 723 18.06 -4.10 -23.68
N LEU A 724 19.01 -4.69 -24.39
CA LEU A 724 20.08 -3.96 -25.10
C LEU A 724 19.53 -3.08 -26.23
N ASP A 725 18.46 -3.50 -26.90
CA ASP A 725 17.95 -2.95 -28.16
C ASP A 725 16.79 -1.95 -28.01
N LEU A 726 16.31 -1.69 -26.79
CA LEU A 726 15.28 -0.67 -26.54
C LEU A 726 15.84 0.75 -26.40
N PHE A 727 17.12 0.90 -26.07
CA PHE A 727 17.69 2.17 -25.63
C PHE A 727 18.86 2.61 -26.50
N ASN A 728 18.85 3.89 -26.89
CA ASN A 728 20.07 4.60 -27.25
C ASN A 728 20.87 4.81 -25.96
N TRP A 729 21.94 4.04 -25.78
CA TRP A 729 22.78 4.09 -24.59
C TRP A 729 23.71 5.30 -24.54
N THR A 730 24.21 5.75 -25.70
CA THR A 730 25.08 6.94 -25.84
C THR A 730 24.37 8.19 -25.32
N ASP A 731 23.15 8.42 -25.80
CA ASP A 731 22.30 9.55 -25.42
C ASP A 731 21.31 9.19 -24.28
N PHE A 732 21.49 8.02 -23.66
CA PHE A 732 20.71 7.44 -22.57
C PHE A 732 19.19 7.74 -22.60
N HIS A 733 18.50 7.22 -23.62
CA HIS A 733 17.04 7.29 -23.75
C HIS A 733 16.44 6.08 -24.49
N LEU A 734 15.15 5.81 -24.30
CA LEU A 734 14.41 4.82 -25.10
C LEU A 734 14.38 5.28 -26.58
N HIS A 735 14.77 4.42 -27.53
CA HIS A 735 14.81 4.78 -28.95
C HIS A 735 13.47 5.37 -29.44
N ASP A 736 13.51 6.54 -30.08
CA ASP A 736 12.30 7.33 -30.39
C ASP A 736 11.30 6.57 -31.28
N ASN A 737 11.79 5.78 -32.25
CA ASN A 737 10.96 4.94 -33.11
C ASN A 737 10.27 3.78 -32.35
N LEU A 738 10.77 3.40 -31.17
CA LEU A 738 10.19 2.38 -30.30
C LEU A 738 9.25 2.96 -29.23
N VAL A 739 9.26 4.27 -28.96
CA VAL A 739 8.40 4.93 -27.95
C VAL A 739 6.93 4.54 -28.15
N ALA A 740 6.42 4.61 -29.37
CA ALA A 740 5.04 4.28 -29.71
C ALA A 740 4.70 2.77 -29.63
N SER A 741 5.69 1.90 -29.43
CA SER A 741 5.52 0.47 -29.16
C SER A 741 5.53 0.13 -27.66
N THR A 742 5.62 1.12 -26.76
CA THR A 742 5.63 0.92 -25.30
C THR A 742 4.53 1.72 -24.59
N THR A 743 4.28 1.42 -23.31
CA THR A 743 3.37 2.15 -22.42
C THR A 743 4.06 3.14 -21.48
N PHE A 744 5.39 3.30 -21.56
CA PHE A 744 6.17 4.15 -20.65
C PHE A 744 6.02 5.67 -20.89
N THR A 745 5.27 6.06 -21.92
CA THR A 745 4.82 7.44 -22.15
C THR A 745 3.80 7.91 -21.12
N PHE A 746 3.00 7.00 -20.54
CA PHE A 746 2.02 7.30 -19.50
C PHE A 746 2.64 7.09 -18.12
N ASN A 747 2.73 8.18 -17.34
CA ASN A 747 3.33 8.18 -16.00
C ASN A 747 2.28 8.42 -14.88
N GLY A 748 2.60 8.00 -13.67
CA GLY A 748 1.73 8.03 -12.50
C GLY A 748 1.24 9.42 -12.12
N LEU A 749 2.01 10.49 -12.39
CA LEU A 749 1.57 11.86 -12.17
C LEU A 749 0.42 12.26 -13.12
N GLN A 750 0.35 11.69 -14.33
CA GLN A 750 -0.80 11.88 -15.23
C GLN A 750 -2.03 11.11 -14.73
N GLY A 751 -1.84 9.90 -14.19
CA GLY A 751 -2.93 9.03 -13.70
C GLY A 751 -3.71 9.61 -12.50
N VAL A 752 -3.12 10.52 -11.73
CA VAL A 752 -3.79 11.21 -10.61
C VAL A 752 -4.87 12.21 -11.08
N PHE A 753 -4.88 12.58 -12.36
CA PHE A 753 -5.88 13.52 -12.90
C PHE A 753 -7.12 12.78 -13.43
N ARG A 754 -8.29 13.05 -12.83
CA ARG A 754 -9.58 12.47 -13.24
C ARG A 754 -9.89 12.64 -14.74
N ASN A 755 -9.48 13.76 -15.33
CA ASN A 755 -9.62 14.06 -16.75
C ASN A 755 -8.33 13.72 -17.55
N TRP A 756 -7.77 12.52 -17.38
CA TRP A 756 -6.47 12.16 -17.97
C TRP A 756 -6.42 12.31 -19.51
N LYS A 757 -7.55 12.15 -20.22
CA LYS A 757 -7.63 12.37 -21.69
C LYS A 757 -7.43 13.83 -22.10
N ASP A 758 -7.89 14.78 -21.28
CA ASP A 758 -7.64 16.21 -21.51
C ASP A 758 -6.16 16.52 -21.24
N VAL A 759 -5.58 15.90 -20.20
CA VAL A 759 -4.13 15.98 -19.86
C VAL A 759 -3.25 15.42 -20.99
N GLU A 760 -3.59 14.25 -21.53
CA GLU A 760 -2.92 13.64 -22.69
C GLU A 760 -3.03 14.53 -23.93
N SER A 761 -4.22 15.05 -24.22
CA SER A 761 -4.40 15.99 -25.34
C SER A 761 -3.63 17.29 -25.13
N VAL A 762 -3.38 17.73 -23.90
CA VAL A 762 -2.56 18.92 -23.63
C VAL A 762 -1.08 18.61 -23.76
N SER A 763 -0.58 17.46 -23.30
CA SER A 763 0.79 17.02 -23.58
C SER A 763 1.10 17.04 -25.08
N ARG A 764 0.22 16.45 -25.92
CA ARG A 764 0.41 16.37 -27.39
C ARG A 764 0.41 17.72 -28.11
N GLU A 765 -0.15 18.76 -27.51
CA GLU A 765 -0.19 20.11 -28.09
C GLU A 765 0.94 20.98 -27.51
N TYR A 766 1.35 20.72 -26.27
CA TYR A 766 2.60 21.24 -25.69
C TYR A 766 3.81 20.79 -26.53
N CYS A 767 3.84 19.53 -27.01
CA CYS A 767 4.86 19.06 -27.96
C CYS A 767 5.00 20.02 -29.15
N LYS A 768 3.91 20.18 -29.91
CA LYS A 768 3.86 21.00 -31.13
C LYS A 768 4.18 22.47 -30.87
N ALA A 769 3.77 23.01 -29.72
CA ALA A 769 4.10 24.36 -29.33
C ALA A 769 5.62 24.56 -29.18
N ARG A 770 6.29 23.60 -28.52
CA ARG A 770 7.74 23.63 -28.33
C ARG A 770 8.52 23.28 -29.58
N GLU A 771 8.07 22.30 -30.38
CA GLU A 771 8.62 22.01 -31.70
C GLU A 771 8.64 23.26 -32.60
N LEU A 772 7.58 24.08 -32.55
CA LEU A 772 7.50 25.35 -33.27
C LEU A 772 8.39 26.44 -32.66
N GLU A 773 8.54 26.48 -31.33
CA GLU A 773 9.43 27.43 -30.64
C GLU A 773 10.90 27.12 -30.93
N ASP A 774 11.29 25.86 -30.87
CA ASP A 774 12.65 25.40 -31.16
C ASP A 774 12.96 25.55 -32.67
N GLN A 775 11.97 25.32 -33.56
CA GLN A 775 12.07 25.69 -34.99
C GLN A 775 12.23 27.21 -35.18
N LEU A 776 11.53 28.05 -34.41
CA LEU A 776 11.69 29.52 -34.50
C LEU A 776 13.07 29.97 -34.04
N ARG A 777 13.58 29.38 -32.94
CA ARG A 777 14.93 29.63 -32.39
C ARG A 777 16.06 29.22 -33.35
N ALA A 778 15.88 28.13 -34.10
CA ALA A 778 16.88 27.58 -35.02
C ALA A 778 16.74 28.05 -36.48
N SER A 779 15.71 28.83 -36.80
CA SER A 779 15.45 29.33 -38.16
C SER A 779 16.22 30.60 -38.49
N GLU A 780 16.55 30.77 -39.77
CA GLU A 780 16.87 32.08 -40.35
C GLU A 780 15.65 33.01 -40.31
N PRO A 781 15.84 34.35 -40.19
CA PRO A 781 14.73 35.31 -40.08
C PRO A 781 13.71 35.27 -41.24
N SER A 782 14.12 34.75 -42.40
CA SER A 782 13.25 34.55 -43.57
C SER A 782 12.16 33.50 -43.36
N ALA A 783 12.36 32.51 -42.49
CA ALA A 783 11.39 31.45 -42.19
C ALA A 783 10.47 31.76 -40.99
N TYR A 784 10.75 32.83 -40.24
CA TYR A 784 9.93 33.25 -39.10
C TYR A 784 8.44 33.46 -39.44
N PRO A 785 8.03 34.03 -40.60
CA PRO A 785 6.62 34.22 -40.92
C PRO A 785 5.82 32.91 -40.95
N ASP A 786 6.40 31.84 -41.51
CA ASP A 786 5.73 30.54 -41.67
C ASP A 786 5.64 29.76 -40.35
N VAL A 787 6.68 29.86 -39.51
CA VAL A 787 6.65 29.26 -38.16
C VAL A 787 5.64 29.99 -37.27
N LEU A 788 5.61 31.33 -37.32
CA LEU A 788 4.63 32.14 -36.59
C LEU A 788 3.20 31.94 -37.09
N ASP A 789 2.98 31.73 -38.40
CA ASP A 789 1.68 31.34 -38.94
C ASP A 789 1.24 29.94 -38.47
N ARG A 790 2.15 28.95 -38.43
CA ARG A 790 1.87 27.62 -37.85
C ARG A 790 1.49 27.72 -36.36
N MET A 791 2.18 28.55 -35.58
CA MET A 791 1.82 28.85 -34.18
C MET A 791 0.44 29.51 -34.08
N ARG A 792 0.15 30.55 -34.89
CA ARG A 792 -1.16 31.21 -34.95
C ARG A 792 -2.28 30.23 -35.30
N LYS A 793 -2.08 29.35 -36.29
CA LYS A 793 -3.04 28.31 -36.69
C LYS A 793 -3.30 27.28 -35.58
N MET A 794 -2.28 26.93 -34.79
CA MET A 794 -2.44 26.08 -33.60
C MET A 794 -3.32 26.76 -32.54
N ILE A 795 -3.03 28.02 -32.19
CA ILE A 795 -3.83 28.83 -31.25
C ILE A 795 -5.29 28.93 -31.73
N TYR A 796 -5.50 29.30 -33.00
CA TYR A 796 -6.80 29.57 -33.59
C TYR A 796 -7.70 28.32 -33.68
N ARG A 797 -7.11 27.15 -34.02
CA ARG A 797 -7.81 25.86 -33.99
C ARG A 797 -8.30 25.51 -32.58
N LYS A 798 -7.55 25.86 -31.53
CA LYS A 798 -7.98 25.65 -30.14
C LYS A 798 -9.05 26.64 -29.69
N THR A 799 -8.98 27.90 -30.12
CA THR A 799 -10.04 28.88 -29.81
C THR A 799 -11.38 28.52 -30.45
N LEU A 800 -11.38 28.03 -31.70
CA LEU A 800 -12.61 27.65 -32.42
C LEU A 800 -13.24 26.33 -31.95
N SER A 801 -12.45 25.37 -31.46
CA SER A 801 -12.97 24.07 -31.02
C SER A 801 -13.63 24.12 -29.61
N CYS A 802 -13.23 25.08 -28.77
CA CYS A 802 -13.65 25.18 -27.38
C CYS A 802 -15.05 25.81 -27.18
N LYS A 803 -16.12 25.02 -27.40
CA LYS A 803 -17.42 25.29 -26.74
C LYS A 803 -17.40 25.07 -25.21
N ASN A 804 -16.30 24.54 -24.65
CA ASN A 804 -16.12 24.34 -23.21
C ASN A 804 -14.64 24.41 -22.78
N PHE A 805 -14.36 25.24 -21.75
CA PHE A 805 -13.07 25.48 -21.08
C PHE A 805 -12.07 26.46 -21.75
N SER A 806 -11.13 26.94 -20.91
CA SER A 806 -10.29 28.14 -21.06
C SER A 806 -8.81 27.81 -21.29
N LEU A 807 -8.45 27.36 -22.50
CA LEU A 807 -7.06 27.03 -22.86
C LEU A 807 -6.20 28.23 -23.28
N ALA A 808 -6.81 29.37 -23.65
CA ALA A 808 -6.09 30.56 -24.09
C ALA A 808 -4.99 31.05 -23.11
N PRO A 809 -5.18 31.07 -21.77
CA PRO A 809 -4.14 31.53 -20.86
C PRO A 809 -2.95 30.56 -20.76
N ALA A 810 -3.17 29.25 -20.88
CA ALA A 810 -2.09 28.26 -20.87
C ALA A 810 -1.19 28.37 -22.11
N VAL A 811 -1.78 28.66 -23.28
CA VAL A 811 -1.01 28.92 -24.52
C VAL A 811 -0.38 30.32 -24.51
N SER A 812 -0.98 31.30 -23.84
CA SER A 812 -0.37 32.63 -23.63
C SER A 812 0.82 32.58 -22.66
N ALA A 813 0.81 31.69 -21.66
CA ALA A 813 1.93 31.44 -20.75
C ALA A 813 3.06 30.59 -21.38
N LEU A 814 2.83 30.03 -22.58
CA LEU A 814 3.84 29.33 -23.39
C LEU A 814 4.53 30.25 -24.42
N LEU A 815 4.19 31.54 -24.46
CA LEU A 815 4.63 32.49 -25.49
C LEU A 815 5.08 33.85 -24.90
N GLY A 816 5.46 33.88 -23.62
CA GLY A 816 5.91 35.06 -22.88
C GLY A 816 7.26 34.84 -22.18
#